data_AF-A0A0E9LTX9-F1
#
_entry.id   AF-A0A0E9LTX9-F1
#
_cell.length_a   1.000
_cell.length_b   1.000
_cell.length_c   1.000
_cell.angle_alpha   90.00
_cell.angle_beta   90.00
_cell.angle_gamma   90.00
#
_symmetry.space_group_name_H-M   'P 1'
#
loop_
_entity.id
_entity.type
_entity.pdbx_description
1 polymer ?
#
loop_
_entity_poly.entity_id
_entity_poly.type
_entity_poly.pdbx_seq_one_letter_code
_entity_poly.pdbx_strand_id
1 'polypeptide(L)'
;MHVSDFDPYRKGLEVFRCLESGEGGSVLHGASDGGIIIRHISNSDCGRCMAANVTNEVSGAQVWGCSPVYSATSKQDLNHLGLATSVNFRIFWDGDLLSELLDHTTVTKPTTGQAVFVAPGGHSNNGSKGNPALQADLLGDWREELIYRTSDPSKIRIYTTVDPSEHGIYSLMHDRQYRLAIAWQNVGYNQPPHTSFFIGETEGITVPPPPIMTNGRWVYEGTGTWDKTALNWNKDDAALAYEDGSHIHFSGQELAQETVSLSETVAPGALSVVTYGELDLQAESASLSGSMNLTKQGSGIFRLNGTHDYSGPTEIWDGQMNLSGQLTSSPVWVNRHGQLAADGTLGGGLTLRHGAQLMVGGENSTGQLTIQNNLMLEEKAELVFDLNGTETVTHDALTVDGDMTLTDGAVITIRLDTEAQPAAGTYLLISCSGTAQFDLSQIELAGMDALPASLEASNGNISLVIREARAPADISWVGQISSDWDLALTENFLANGAATYFVTGDRVLVNDDAQSETLNLTEVLLPASLDFNHTKDFVISGSGSIAGNTTLTKNGSGVLSVQNVNSFTGKILVEEGTLEVHSLPNAIDGNGAIGGVSTNAQLLEINGGTLRIAQASTSERAMTIGANGATIHTAAPAKWNALIIGNGHLTKTGTHDLAFREANTFSELILKEGTVQLTSEHALPGKKVIFEGGILRDHDSGGSYSYSGYPLVVEEGQTGTLFTDGRCTYANTLTGSGTLRVSVPWIRSDFEGNWSNFSGTIQLLTGNPFRNFSTHGYANAVLDLHHEGYFEDMRTQTVSIGALTGSGRLWGASLWMLGSRNEDFTFSGTITGGNIQKTGSGTMTIASKLESSGSLTISEGGVLVAGSSNGPGTSRVIVKNGAFLSGNGLIQGTVTIESGGSLHTGHYPVENPSAGSSIRLSDVQMRSGARLQVRVNATNEGADRMFISGTLAADGTLVMENVTTSPYEAGMSFKIASATNITGEFAAIEPQTPGEGLMWDLSSFASEGTVKVQAATSLFEEPASHRSLHIYPNPGKGHFMLTLPRVNADSQVQVENLLGQRVMTAFYTGVAQAPLNLSALEKGLYIVWVMVEGKLYQTKVVLE
;
A
#
# COMPACT_ATOMS: atom_id res chain seq x y z
N MET A 1 4.14 14.00 26.84
CA MET A 1 5.51 14.14 26.31
C MET A 1 6.49 14.00 27.45
N HIS A 2 7.67 13.50 27.14
CA HIS A 2 8.74 13.20 28.07
C HIS A 2 10.04 13.71 27.46
N VAL A 3 10.86 14.40 28.24
CA VAL A 3 12.16 14.93 27.80
C VAL A 3 13.17 14.57 28.86
N SER A 4 14.17 13.78 28.50
CA SER A 4 15.25 13.34 29.37
C SER A 4 16.36 12.73 28.51
N ASP A 5 17.42 12.29 29.17
CA ASP A 5 18.41 11.41 28.59
C ASP A 5 17.80 9.99 28.62
N PHE A 6 17.22 9.56 27.49
CA PHE A 6 16.59 8.24 27.37
C PHE A 6 17.54 7.24 26.73
N ASP A 7 18.45 7.72 25.87
CA ASP A 7 19.54 6.93 25.32
C ASP A 7 20.89 7.49 25.79
N PRO A 8 21.45 6.98 26.91
CA PRO A 8 22.69 7.50 27.50
C PRO A 8 23.95 7.21 26.67
N TYR A 9 23.79 6.54 25.52
CA TYR A 9 24.83 6.27 24.53
C TYR A 9 24.77 7.25 23.34
N ARG A 10 23.77 8.13 23.30
CA ARG A 10 23.65 9.23 22.35
C ARG A 10 23.93 10.56 23.06
N LYS A 11 24.74 11.43 22.45
CA LYS A 11 24.98 12.77 22.99
C LYS A 11 23.71 13.63 22.89
N GLY A 12 23.24 14.13 24.02
CA GLY A 12 22.12 15.07 24.10
C GLY A 12 20.95 14.52 24.90
N LEU A 13 19.77 15.12 24.69
CA LEU A 13 18.51 14.66 25.28
C LEU A 13 17.58 14.20 24.15
N GLU A 14 16.60 13.37 24.51
CA GLU A 14 15.54 12.94 23.62
C GLU A 14 14.17 13.45 24.06
N VAL A 15 13.26 13.58 23.10
CA VAL A 15 11.86 13.92 23.31
C VAL A 15 11.00 12.76 22.85
N PHE A 16 10.27 12.15 23.78
CA PHE A 16 9.24 11.17 23.47
C PHE A 16 7.85 11.80 23.59
N ARG A 17 7.04 11.71 22.53
CA ARG A 17 5.68 12.27 22.54
C ARG A 17 4.71 11.46 21.69
N CYS A 18 3.45 11.47 22.11
CA CYS A 18 2.35 10.99 21.30
C CYS A 18 1.81 12.10 20.38
N LEU A 19 1.14 11.68 19.30
CA LEU A 19 0.66 12.52 18.21
C LEU A 19 -0.85 12.30 18.04
N GLU A 20 -1.62 13.39 18.11
CA GLU A 20 -3.10 13.38 18.00
C GLU A 20 -3.58 13.53 16.55
N SER A 21 -2.79 14.20 15.69
CA SER A 21 -3.19 14.59 14.33
C SER A 21 -2.30 14.01 13.23
N GLY A 22 -2.75 14.14 11.98
CA GLY A 22 -2.04 13.63 10.81
C GLY A 22 -2.01 12.10 10.79
N GLU A 23 -0.81 11.53 10.64
CA GLU A 23 -0.60 10.07 10.68
C GLU A 23 -0.73 9.49 12.11
N GLY A 24 -0.90 10.33 13.14
CA GLY A 24 -1.04 9.89 14.54
C GLY A 24 0.20 9.15 15.06
N GLY A 25 0.03 8.44 16.19
CA GLY A 25 1.06 7.55 16.75
C GLY A 25 2.00 8.18 17.78
N SER A 26 3.25 7.73 17.86
CA SER A 26 4.25 8.23 18.82
C SER A 26 5.63 8.37 18.19
N VAL A 27 6.44 9.28 18.73
CA VAL A 27 7.77 9.58 18.21
C VAL A 27 8.76 9.86 19.33
N LEU A 28 9.94 9.24 19.24
CA LEU A 28 11.17 9.59 19.95
C LEU A 28 12.07 10.33 18.95
N HIS A 29 12.54 11.52 19.31
CA HIS A 29 13.46 12.30 18.47
C HIS A 29 14.49 13.04 19.31
N GLY A 30 15.62 13.41 18.72
CA GLY A 30 16.61 14.26 19.36
C GLY A 30 16.00 15.62 19.76
N ALA A 31 16.32 16.09 20.96
CA ALA A 31 15.78 17.34 21.50
C ALA A 31 16.41 18.58 20.84
N SER A 32 17.68 18.49 20.42
CA SER A 32 18.43 19.60 19.81
C SER A 32 18.16 19.77 18.31
N ASP A 33 17.98 18.67 17.57
CA ASP A 33 17.93 18.64 16.11
C ASP A 33 16.57 18.21 15.54
N GLY A 34 15.71 17.57 16.34
CA GLY A 34 14.45 17.00 15.89
C GLY A 34 14.61 15.71 15.06
N GLY A 35 15.83 15.15 14.97
CA GLY A 35 16.11 13.92 14.23
C GLY A 35 15.33 12.75 14.82
N ILE A 36 14.55 12.06 13.99
CA ILE A 36 13.68 10.96 14.43
C ILE A 36 14.54 9.73 14.78
N ILE A 37 14.34 9.19 15.98
CA ILE A 37 15.03 8.00 16.49
C ILE A 37 14.10 6.78 16.41
N ILE A 38 12.85 6.92 16.91
CA ILE A 38 11.82 5.89 16.85
C ILE A 38 10.52 6.56 16.41
N ARG A 39 9.80 5.97 15.46
CA ARG A 39 8.47 6.43 15.08
C ARG A 39 7.50 5.26 14.92
N HIS A 40 6.37 5.35 15.62
CA HIS A 40 5.24 4.45 15.45
C HIS A 40 4.08 5.24 14.85
N ILE A 41 3.49 4.72 13.77
CA ILE A 41 2.35 5.34 13.07
C ILE A 41 1.10 4.50 13.34
N SER A 42 0.05 5.12 13.89
CA SER A 42 -1.22 4.45 14.19
C SER A 42 -2.39 4.86 13.28
N ASN A 43 -2.25 5.94 12.51
CA ASN A 43 -3.34 6.59 11.75
C ASN A 43 -4.57 6.96 12.60
N SER A 44 -4.36 7.14 13.90
CA SER A 44 -5.38 7.50 14.87
C SER A 44 -4.74 8.32 16.00
N ASP A 45 -5.57 8.99 16.80
CA ASP A 45 -5.11 9.64 18.03
C ASP A 45 -4.37 8.63 18.93
N CYS A 46 -3.15 8.98 19.31
CA CYS A 46 -2.40 8.36 20.39
C CYS A 46 -2.52 9.23 21.64
N GLY A 47 -3.57 9.03 22.43
CA GLY A 47 -3.89 9.95 23.53
C GLY A 47 -2.94 9.91 24.74
N ARG A 48 -1.98 8.97 24.78
CA ARG A 48 -1.00 8.79 25.88
C ARG A 48 0.33 8.20 25.37
N CYS A 49 1.40 8.56 26.07
CA CYS A 49 2.73 7.95 25.95
C CYS A 49 3.43 7.96 27.32
N MET A 50 4.50 7.19 27.45
CA MET A 50 5.40 7.19 28.60
C MET A 50 6.84 6.87 28.16
N ALA A 51 7.81 7.45 28.85
CA ALA A 51 9.21 7.09 28.77
C ALA A 51 9.77 6.94 30.17
N ALA A 52 10.46 5.84 30.46
CA ALA A 52 11.14 5.59 31.73
C ALA A 52 12.11 4.40 31.63
N ASN A 53 13.18 4.39 32.43
CA ASN A 53 14.01 3.21 32.61
C ASN A 53 13.30 2.25 33.57
N VAL A 54 12.80 1.10 33.09
CA VAL A 54 11.93 0.21 33.88
C VAL A 54 12.45 -1.23 33.97
N THR A 55 13.57 -1.56 33.32
CA THR A 55 14.19 -2.89 33.37
C THR A 55 15.69 -2.81 33.15
N ASN A 56 16.44 -3.70 33.79
CA ASN A 56 17.87 -3.90 33.58
C ASN A 56 18.19 -4.97 32.52
N GLU A 57 17.18 -5.54 31.85
CA GLU A 57 17.41 -6.55 30.79
C GLU A 57 17.88 -5.94 29.47
N VAL A 58 17.73 -4.62 29.31
CA VAL A 58 18.16 -3.85 28.15
C VAL A 58 18.72 -2.50 28.60
N SER A 59 19.65 -1.97 27.83
CA SER A 59 20.21 -0.65 28.13
C SER A 59 19.28 0.50 27.72
N GLY A 60 19.41 1.62 28.43
CA GLY A 60 18.67 2.85 28.26
C GLY A 60 17.22 2.76 28.76
N ALA A 61 16.48 3.84 28.55
CA ALA A 61 15.07 3.89 28.91
C ALA A 61 14.18 3.15 27.90
N GLN A 62 12.98 2.81 28.33
CA GLN A 62 11.93 2.28 27.47
C GLN A 62 10.91 3.36 27.15
N VAL A 63 10.33 3.28 25.95
CA VAL A 63 9.30 4.22 25.46
C VAL A 63 8.10 3.46 24.92
N TRP A 64 6.88 3.87 25.31
CA TRP A 64 5.65 3.19 24.92
C TRP A 64 4.40 4.09 24.94
N GLY A 65 3.28 3.62 24.39
CA GLY A 65 2.03 4.38 24.36
C GLY A 65 0.94 3.61 23.61
N CYS A 66 0.49 4.18 22.49
CA CYS A 66 -0.21 3.41 21.47
C CYS A 66 0.72 2.44 20.70
N SER A 67 2.03 2.58 20.88
CA SER A 67 3.06 1.73 20.29
C SER A 67 3.36 0.50 21.17
N PRO A 68 4.00 -0.54 20.61
CA PRO A 68 4.83 -1.47 21.39
C PRO A 68 5.79 -0.75 22.35
N VAL A 69 6.33 -1.51 23.30
CA VAL A 69 7.42 -1.03 24.15
C VAL A 69 8.72 -1.11 23.35
N TYR A 70 9.42 0.00 23.19
CA TYR A 70 10.73 0.04 22.53
C TYR A 70 11.85 0.40 23.50
N SER A 71 13.05 -0.13 23.29
CA SER A 71 14.29 0.42 23.87
C SER A 71 14.66 1.72 23.15
N ALA A 72 14.94 2.79 23.90
CA ALA A 72 15.41 4.05 23.32
C ALA A 72 16.80 3.89 22.66
N THR A 73 17.67 3.05 23.24
CA THR A 73 19.04 2.79 22.76
C THR A 73 19.07 1.81 21.59
N SER A 74 18.57 0.58 21.77
CA SER A 74 18.66 -0.46 20.72
C SER A 74 17.58 -0.35 19.64
N LYS A 75 16.53 0.46 19.88
CA LYS A 75 15.36 0.65 18.99
C LYS A 75 14.51 -0.60 18.79
N GLN A 76 14.79 -1.70 19.49
CA GLN A 76 14.09 -2.97 19.35
C GLN A 76 12.74 -2.99 20.08
N ASP A 77 11.79 -3.76 19.55
CA ASP A 77 10.51 -4.08 20.22
C ASP A 77 10.76 -5.07 21.37
N LEU A 78 10.34 -4.67 22.58
CA LEU A 78 10.55 -5.36 23.84
C LEU A 78 9.29 -6.02 24.40
N ASN A 79 8.23 -6.17 23.61
CA ASN A 79 7.00 -6.83 24.07
C ASN A 79 7.24 -8.26 24.59
N HIS A 80 8.31 -8.91 24.12
CA HIS A 80 8.73 -10.23 24.58
C HIS A 80 9.11 -10.26 26.07
N LEU A 81 9.44 -9.12 26.68
CA LEU A 81 9.74 -8.99 28.12
C LEU A 81 8.48 -8.99 29.00
N GLY A 82 7.28 -8.80 28.42
CA GLY A 82 6.02 -8.87 29.18
C GLY A 82 5.86 -7.81 30.27
N LEU A 83 6.50 -6.64 30.13
CA LEU A 83 6.47 -5.56 31.11
C LEU A 83 5.04 -5.04 31.38
N ALA A 84 4.70 -4.87 32.65
CA ALA A 84 3.42 -4.32 33.11
C ALA A 84 3.44 -2.78 33.04
N THR A 85 3.11 -2.24 31.87
CA THR A 85 3.19 -0.81 31.59
C THR A 85 1.88 -0.04 31.83
N SER A 86 1.94 1.08 32.55
CA SER A 86 0.89 2.12 32.57
C SER A 86 1.35 3.38 31.82
N VAL A 87 0.41 4.25 31.41
CA VAL A 87 0.70 5.44 30.60
C VAL A 87 0.18 6.72 31.28
N ASN A 88 0.77 7.04 32.43
CA ASN A 88 0.45 8.25 33.19
C ASN A 88 1.70 8.94 33.76
N PHE A 89 2.24 8.49 34.89
CA PHE A 89 3.46 9.04 35.50
C PHE A 89 4.52 7.94 35.71
N ARG A 90 5.81 8.29 35.57
CA ARG A 90 6.93 7.52 36.10
C ARG A 90 7.29 8.05 37.48
N ILE A 91 7.83 7.22 38.37
CA ILE A 91 8.22 7.64 39.72
C ILE A 91 9.40 6.81 40.23
N PHE A 92 10.38 7.45 40.88
CA PHE A 92 11.34 6.74 41.73
C PHE A 92 10.76 6.55 43.13
N TRP A 93 10.40 5.31 43.48
CA TRP A 93 9.71 5.02 44.74
C TRP A 93 10.46 4.00 45.62
N ASP A 94 10.96 2.91 45.06
CA ASP A 94 11.66 1.88 45.85
C ASP A 94 13.17 2.17 46.04
N GLY A 95 14.00 1.14 46.15
CA GLY A 95 15.42 1.28 46.49
C GLY A 95 16.38 1.28 45.31
N ASP A 96 15.95 0.76 44.14
CA ASP A 96 16.79 0.60 42.95
C ASP A 96 16.75 1.84 42.02
N LEU A 97 17.52 1.81 40.93
CA LEU A 97 17.59 2.92 39.96
C LEU A 97 16.52 2.84 38.86
N LEU A 98 15.65 1.83 38.88
CA LEU A 98 14.55 1.74 37.93
C LEU A 98 13.41 2.64 38.37
N SER A 99 12.63 3.10 37.40
CA SER A 99 11.38 3.81 37.65
C SER A 99 10.23 2.83 37.85
N GLU A 100 9.43 3.08 38.87
CA GLU A 100 8.08 2.55 38.99
C GLU A 100 7.12 3.37 38.13
N LEU A 101 5.89 2.87 38.00
CA LEU A 101 4.82 3.55 37.27
C LEU A 101 3.66 3.91 38.19
N LEU A 102 3.29 5.18 38.16
CA LEU A 102 2.17 5.74 38.91
C LEU A 102 0.97 5.91 37.99
N ASP A 103 -0.15 5.30 38.35
CA ASP A 103 -1.46 5.62 37.74
C ASP A 103 -2.55 5.69 38.82
N HIS A 104 -3.38 6.73 38.74
CA HIS A 104 -4.34 7.09 39.78
C HIS A 104 -3.74 7.24 41.17
N THR A 105 -3.81 6.20 42.01
CA THR A 105 -3.32 6.18 43.40
C THR A 105 -2.40 4.99 43.66
N THR A 106 -1.98 4.29 42.60
CA THR A 106 -1.22 3.04 42.69
C THR A 106 0.12 3.22 41.99
N VAL A 107 1.19 2.86 42.70
CA VAL A 107 2.55 2.71 42.15
C VAL A 107 2.80 1.24 41.91
N THR A 108 3.25 0.89 40.71
CA THR A 108 3.45 -0.49 40.25
C THR A 108 4.89 -0.69 39.77
N LYS A 109 5.49 -1.83 40.11
CA LYS A 109 6.78 -2.25 39.55
C LYS A 109 6.58 -2.90 38.17
N PRO A 110 7.13 -2.34 37.08
CA PRO A 110 6.80 -2.82 35.73
C PRO A 110 7.25 -4.25 35.44
N THR A 111 8.38 -4.69 35.99
CA THR A 111 8.92 -6.04 35.76
C THR A 111 8.05 -7.15 36.36
N THR A 112 7.27 -6.86 37.40
CA THR A 112 6.45 -7.88 38.10
C THR A 112 4.94 -7.61 37.99
N GLY A 113 4.54 -6.39 37.64
CA GLY A 113 3.15 -5.93 37.72
C GLY A 113 2.62 -5.79 39.16
N GLN A 114 3.48 -5.92 40.16
CA GLN A 114 3.09 -5.80 41.56
C GLN A 114 2.84 -4.33 41.92
N ALA A 115 1.70 -4.05 42.56
CA ALA A 115 1.47 -2.78 43.24
C ALA A 115 2.41 -2.70 44.46
N VAL A 116 3.42 -1.84 44.39
CA VAL A 116 4.38 -1.60 45.48
C VAL A 116 3.87 -0.57 46.48
N PHE A 117 2.95 0.31 46.04
CA PHE A 117 2.26 1.23 46.92
C PHE A 117 0.85 1.57 46.42
N VAL A 118 -0.11 1.67 47.34
CA VAL A 118 -1.47 2.15 47.06
C VAL A 118 -1.78 3.23 48.09
N ALA A 119 -1.90 4.49 47.66
CA ALA A 119 -1.99 5.66 48.54
C ALA A 119 -3.22 5.60 49.47
N PRO A 120 -3.06 5.19 50.75
CA PRO A 120 -4.21 4.87 51.58
C PRO A 120 -4.98 6.14 51.90
N GLY A 121 -6.25 6.23 51.46
CA GLY A 121 -7.10 7.41 51.63
C GLY A 121 -6.67 8.65 50.84
N GLY A 122 -5.75 8.50 49.89
CA GLY A 122 -5.53 9.47 48.82
C GLY A 122 -6.59 9.34 47.72
N HIS A 123 -6.85 10.42 47.01
CA HIS A 123 -7.74 10.44 45.85
C HIS A 123 -7.10 11.27 44.72
N SER A 124 -7.02 10.68 43.52
CA SER A 124 -6.45 11.34 42.34
C SER A 124 -7.33 12.50 41.83
N ASN A 125 -6.75 13.33 40.97
CA ASN A 125 -7.39 14.51 40.38
C ASN A 125 -7.68 14.33 38.87
N ASN A 126 -8.38 15.32 38.29
CA ASN A 126 -8.55 15.49 36.84
C ASN A 126 -9.21 14.31 36.09
N GLY A 127 -10.12 13.59 36.75
CA GLY A 127 -10.92 12.53 36.12
C GLY A 127 -10.07 11.38 35.58
N SER A 128 -10.21 11.07 34.30
CA SER A 128 -9.46 9.99 33.62
C SER A 128 -7.96 10.28 33.48
N LYS A 129 -7.51 11.52 33.71
CA LYS A 129 -6.07 11.83 33.78
C LYS A 129 -5.43 11.26 35.04
N GLY A 130 -6.19 11.04 36.11
CA GLY A 130 -5.74 10.28 37.28
C GLY A 130 -4.51 10.85 37.98
N ASN A 131 -4.31 12.17 37.97
CA ASN A 131 -3.05 12.77 38.44
C ASN A 131 -2.95 12.81 39.98
N PRO A 132 -1.75 12.77 40.56
CA PRO A 132 -1.52 13.30 41.91
C PRO A 132 -1.80 14.80 41.96
N ALA A 133 -1.89 15.36 43.17
CA ALA A 133 -1.81 16.82 43.33
C ALA A 133 -0.39 17.32 43.02
N LEU A 134 0.62 16.54 43.42
CA LEU A 134 2.03 16.74 43.08
C LEU A 134 2.79 15.41 43.24
N GLN A 135 3.70 15.13 42.32
CA GLN A 135 4.80 14.17 42.49
C GLN A 135 6.11 14.97 42.49
N ALA A 136 6.92 14.88 43.55
CA ALA A 136 8.20 15.58 43.64
C ALA A 136 9.06 14.99 44.76
N ASP A 137 10.38 14.90 44.58
CA ASP A 137 11.33 14.88 45.70
C ASP A 137 11.21 16.23 46.44
N LEU A 138 10.61 16.23 47.62
CA LEU A 138 10.41 17.43 48.43
C LEU A 138 11.14 17.35 49.77
N LEU A 139 11.36 16.14 50.27
CA LEU A 139 11.83 15.82 51.60
C LEU A 139 12.61 14.50 51.56
N GLY A 140 13.61 14.34 52.42
CA GLY A 140 14.31 13.06 52.54
C GLY A 140 15.47 12.93 51.55
N ASP A 141 15.56 11.78 50.89
CA ASP A 141 16.57 11.51 49.86
C ASP A 141 16.02 11.77 48.46
N TRP A 142 16.61 11.17 47.43
CA TRP A 142 16.35 11.47 46.03
C TRP A 142 14.99 10.98 45.49
N ARG A 143 14.26 10.17 46.26
CA ARG A 143 13.02 9.53 45.79
C ARG A 143 11.84 10.46 45.95
N GLU A 144 10.81 10.21 45.16
CA GLU A 144 9.78 11.21 44.92
C GLU A 144 8.58 11.02 45.85
N GLU A 145 8.21 12.07 46.59
CA GLU A 145 6.96 12.10 47.36
C GLU A 145 5.73 12.22 46.46
N LEU A 146 4.61 11.70 46.97
CA LEU A 146 3.28 11.86 46.39
C LEU A 146 2.37 12.68 47.28
N ILE A 147 1.76 13.72 46.71
CA ILE A 147 0.71 14.52 47.36
C ILE A 147 -0.64 14.18 46.75
N TYR A 148 -1.59 13.77 47.59
CA TYR A 148 -2.99 13.58 47.19
C TYR A 148 -3.94 14.33 48.12
N ARG A 149 -5.09 14.73 47.60
CA ARG A 149 -6.23 15.15 48.43
C ARG A 149 -6.93 13.93 49.04
N THR A 150 -7.64 14.12 50.14
CA THR A 150 -8.62 13.14 50.61
C THR A 150 -9.89 13.15 49.74
N SER A 151 -10.72 12.10 49.83
CA SER A 151 -11.98 12.01 49.06
C SER A 151 -12.90 13.20 49.33
N ASP A 152 -13.04 13.59 50.60
CA ASP A 152 -13.44 14.94 51.00
C ASP A 152 -12.20 15.86 50.88
N PRO A 153 -12.16 16.88 50.01
CA PRO A 153 -10.97 17.69 49.73
C PRO A 153 -10.57 18.65 50.87
N SER A 154 -10.84 18.31 52.14
CA SER A 154 -10.49 19.09 53.32
C SER A 154 -9.03 18.92 53.78
N LYS A 155 -8.30 17.91 53.28
CA LYS A 155 -6.91 17.61 53.64
C LYS A 155 -6.09 17.20 52.43
N ILE A 156 -4.79 17.44 52.49
CA ILE A 156 -3.78 16.79 51.65
C ILE A 156 -3.00 15.76 52.48
N ARG A 157 -2.48 14.73 51.81
CA ARG A 157 -1.58 13.71 52.37
C ARG A 157 -0.32 13.69 51.53
N ILE A 158 0.81 13.78 52.20
CA ILE A 158 2.14 13.63 51.60
C ILE A 158 2.62 12.23 51.97
N TYR A 159 2.94 11.42 50.97
CA TYR A 159 3.49 10.09 51.14
C TYR A 159 4.94 10.12 50.68
N THR A 160 5.84 9.62 51.52
CA THR A 160 7.24 9.38 51.23
C THR A 160 7.50 7.88 51.35
N THR A 161 8.47 7.38 50.58
CA THR A 161 8.88 5.98 50.66
C THR A 161 9.60 5.69 51.98
N VAL A 162 9.61 4.41 52.38
CA VAL A 162 10.36 3.91 53.54
C VAL A 162 11.29 2.76 53.16
N ASP A 163 11.33 2.42 51.87
CA ASP A 163 12.26 1.41 51.38
C ASP A 163 13.70 1.95 51.53
N PRO A 164 14.68 1.14 51.91
CA PRO A 164 16.07 1.57 51.93
C PRO A 164 16.63 1.61 50.49
N SER A 165 17.51 2.56 50.20
CA SER A 165 18.30 2.61 48.97
C SER A 165 19.79 2.64 49.32
N GLU A 166 20.62 1.98 48.50
CA GLU A 166 22.08 2.06 48.60
C GLU A 166 22.69 3.21 47.79
N HIS A 167 21.87 3.93 47.01
CA HIS A 167 22.33 4.99 46.12
C HIS A 167 22.25 6.37 46.78
N GLY A 168 23.39 7.08 46.78
CA GLY A 168 23.50 8.46 47.22
C GLY A 168 23.34 9.44 46.07
N ILE A 169 22.10 9.80 45.74
CA ILE A 169 21.76 10.74 44.66
C ILE A 169 21.43 12.10 45.28
N TYR A 170 21.91 13.19 44.67
CA TYR A 170 21.53 14.53 45.10
C TYR A 170 20.01 14.72 44.98
N SER A 171 19.41 15.52 45.87
CA SER A 171 17.99 15.87 45.72
C SER A 171 17.71 16.33 44.30
N LEU A 172 16.70 15.73 43.67
CA LEU A 172 16.32 15.99 42.28
C LEU A 172 15.85 17.45 42.12
N MET A 173 15.48 18.12 43.21
CA MET A 173 15.18 19.56 43.20
C MET A 173 16.40 20.45 42.92
N HIS A 174 17.61 19.92 42.95
CA HIS A 174 18.83 20.59 42.49
C HIS A 174 19.23 20.23 41.06
N ASP A 175 18.53 19.28 40.42
CA ASP A 175 18.58 19.12 38.97
C ASP A 175 17.72 20.20 38.31
N ARG A 176 18.29 20.96 37.38
CA ARG A 176 17.60 22.10 36.75
C ARG A 176 16.37 21.65 35.97
N GLN A 177 16.45 20.53 35.24
CA GLN A 177 15.34 20.05 34.42
C GLN A 177 14.21 19.52 35.30
N TYR A 178 14.51 18.65 36.26
CA TYR A 178 13.54 18.11 37.20
C TYR A 178 12.87 19.24 38.00
N ARG A 179 13.65 20.18 38.53
CA ARG A 179 13.13 21.32 39.30
C ARG A 179 12.18 22.21 38.49
N LEU A 180 12.48 22.44 37.22
CA LEU A 180 11.57 23.14 36.29
C LEU A 180 10.34 22.28 35.99
N ALA A 181 10.50 20.95 35.89
CA ALA A 181 9.39 20.03 35.71
C ALA A 181 8.39 20.04 36.86
N ILE A 182 8.86 20.16 38.10
CA ILE A 182 7.98 20.39 39.25
C ILE A 182 7.21 21.70 39.10
N ALA A 183 7.84 22.77 38.58
CA ALA A 183 7.19 24.06 38.40
C ALA A 183 6.10 24.04 37.31
N TRP A 184 6.28 23.26 36.23
CA TRP A 184 5.26 23.15 35.17
C TRP A 184 4.32 21.94 35.33
N GLN A 185 4.53 21.04 36.29
CA GLN A 185 3.73 19.82 36.45
C GLN A 185 2.21 20.10 36.49
N ASN A 186 1.79 21.25 37.02
CA ASN A 186 0.38 21.64 37.11
C ASN A 186 -0.23 22.19 35.79
N VAL A 187 0.55 22.37 34.73
CA VAL A 187 0.16 23.06 33.50
C VAL A 187 -0.49 22.10 32.51
N GLY A 188 -1.64 22.48 31.94
CA GLY A 188 -2.31 21.71 30.90
C GLY A 188 -2.73 20.31 31.37
N TYR A 189 -2.24 19.27 30.69
CA TYR A 189 -2.31 17.89 31.18
C TYR A 189 -1.00 17.53 31.87
N ASN A 190 -1.02 17.41 33.19
CA ASN A 190 0.15 17.16 34.03
C ASN A 190 0.99 16.00 33.45
N GLN A 191 2.30 16.18 33.35
CA GLN A 191 3.27 15.14 32.93
C GLN A 191 4.25 14.85 34.08
N PRO A 192 4.81 13.63 34.17
CA PRO A 192 5.80 13.33 35.20
C PRO A 192 7.08 14.15 34.99
N PRO A 193 7.77 14.52 36.10
CA PRO A 193 9.07 15.13 36.00
C PRO A 193 10.12 14.13 35.53
N HIS A 194 11.16 14.65 34.89
CA HIS A 194 12.29 13.90 34.38
C HIS A 194 13.59 14.63 34.72
N THR A 195 14.64 13.86 34.99
CA THR A 195 15.99 14.37 35.27
C THR A 195 16.67 14.84 33.99
N SER A 196 17.65 15.76 34.11
CA SER A 196 18.51 16.17 32.98
C SER A 196 19.55 15.12 32.58
N PHE A 197 19.70 14.07 33.38
CA PHE A 197 20.67 12.99 33.24
C PHE A 197 19.96 11.64 33.33
N PHE A 198 20.61 10.62 32.77
CA PHE A 198 20.24 9.22 32.97
C PHE A 198 20.89 8.64 34.24
N ILE A 199 20.19 7.71 34.90
CA ILE A 199 20.74 6.83 35.94
C ILE A 199 20.25 5.40 35.69
N GLY A 200 21.16 4.43 35.87
CA GLY A 200 20.88 3.02 35.62
C GLY A 200 22.06 2.12 35.96
N GLU A 201 21.76 0.93 36.47
CA GLU A 201 22.77 -0.06 36.89
C GLU A 201 23.44 -0.73 35.69
N THR A 202 22.65 -1.07 34.66
CA THR A 202 23.13 -1.74 33.45
C THR A 202 24.20 -0.92 32.72
N GLU A 203 24.05 0.40 32.72
CA GLU A 203 24.97 1.36 32.12
C GLU A 203 26.18 1.69 33.01
N GLY A 204 26.14 1.29 34.29
CA GLY A 204 27.10 1.73 35.30
C GLY A 204 26.99 3.22 35.66
N ILE A 205 25.86 3.87 35.39
CA ILE A 205 25.61 5.28 35.71
C ILE A 205 24.80 5.35 37.00
N THR A 206 25.48 5.09 38.12
CA THR A 206 24.84 5.04 39.45
C THR A 206 25.01 6.33 40.25
N VAL A 207 25.71 7.32 39.69
CA VAL A 207 25.97 8.62 40.32
C VAL A 207 25.63 9.73 39.32
N PRO A 208 24.77 10.70 39.69
CA PRO A 208 24.42 11.81 38.81
C PRO A 208 25.55 12.85 38.73
N PRO A 209 25.53 13.74 37.72
CA PRO A 209 26.41 14.89 37.70
C PRO A 209 26.21 15.77 38.94
N PRO A 210 27.29 16.35 39.51
CA PRO A 210 27.18 17.29 40.62
C PRO A 210 26.26 18.49 40.28
N PRO A 211 25.40 18.93 41.21
CA PRO A 211 24.54 20.08 40.96
C PRO A 211 25.30 21.38 40.73
N ILE A 212 24.88 22.10 39.69
CA ILE A 212 25.37 23.43 39.31
C ILE A 212 24.70 24.50 40.19
N MET A 213 25.05 24.48 41.47
CA MET A 213 24.58 25.40 42.50
C MET A 213 25.69 26.39 42.86
N THR A 214 25.34 27.63 43.24
CA THR A 214 26.33 28.66 43.63
C THR A 214 26.28 29.03 45.11
N ASN A 215 25.22 28.63 45.82
CA ASN A 215 25.02 28.98 47.23
C ASN A 215 26.12 28.43 48.14
N GLY A 216 26.66 29.29 49.00
CA GLY A 216 27.76 28.93 49.90
C GLY A 216 29.10 28.64 49.21
N ARG A 217 29.22 28.85 47.90
CA ARG A 217 30.46 28.68 47.11
C ARG A 217 31.11 30.04 46.82
N TRP A 218 32.41 30.02 46.51
CA TRP A 218 33.15 31.20 46.08
C TRP A 218 33.05 31.28 44.57
N VAL A 219 32.12 32.10 44.09
CA VAL A 219 31.83 32.31 42.67
C VAL A 219 32.76 33.39 42.12
N TYR A 220 33.42 33.11 41.01
CA TYR A 220 34.28 34.11 40.37
C TYR A 220 33.44 35.23 39.74
N GLU A 221 33.70 36.49 40.13
CA GLU A 221 33.03 37.69 39.57
C GLU A 221 34.04 38.77 39.11
N GLY A 222 35.35 38.50 39.20
CA GLY A 222 36.42 39.47 38.93
C GLY A 222 36.98 39.44 37.50
N THR A 223 38.00 40.28 37.26
CA THR A 223 38.89 40.14 36.10
C THR A 223 40.34 39.94 36.58
N GLY A 224 41.09 39.08 35.89
CA GLY A 224 42.53 38.95 36.07
C GLY A 224 42.94 37.83 37.03
N THR A 225 43.34 38.17 38.25
CA THR A 225 44.22 37.30 39.06
C THR A 225 43.47 36.46 40.09
N TRP A 226 43.82 35.18 40.20
CA TRP A 226 43.49 34.33 41.37
C TRP A 226 44.69 34.31 42.31
N ASP A 227 44.54 34.94 43.48
CA ASP A 227 45.47 34.93 44.61
C ASP A 227 44.71 35.08 45.94
N LYS A 228 45.42 35.00 47.07
CA LYS A 228 44.88 35.10 48.45
C LYS A 228 44.54 36.52 48.90
N THR A 229 44.70 37.54 48.06
CA THR A 229 44.53 38.95 48.40
C THR A 229 43.44 39.65 47.60
N ALA A 230 43.19 39.23 46.37
CA ALA A 230 42.26 39.85 45.45
C ALA A 230 40.80 39.51 45.83
N LEU A 231 39.95 40.53 45.93
CA LEU A 231 38.52 40.41 46.25
C LEU A 231 37.69 40.05 45.00
N ASN A 232 38.10 38.99 44.30
CA ASN A 232 37.53 38.56 43.01
C ASN A 232 36.45 37.48 43.14
N TRP A 233 36.11 37.11 44.38
CA TRP A 233 35.18 36.02 44.70
C TRP A 233 33.94 36.54 45.39
N ASN A 234 32.76 36.18 44.90
CA ASN A 234 31.50 36.43 45.58
C ASN A 234 31.03 35.16 46.29
N LYS A 235 30.68 35.29 47.57
CA LYS A 235 29.98 34.26 48.31
C LYS A 235 28.75 34.87 48.97
N ASP A 236 27.57 34.43 48.54
CA ASP A 236 26.28 34.87 49.09
C ASP A 236 26.16 36.41 49.19
N ASP A 237 26.47 37.10 48.08
CA ASP A 237 26.48 38.56 47.89
C ASP A 237 27.63 39.31 48.60
N ALA A 238 28.64 38.61 49.12
CA ALA A 238 29.83 39.21 49.73
C ALA A 238 31.08 39.02 48.86
N ALA A 239 31.75 40.12 48.51
CA ALA A 239 33.06 40.09 47.88
C ALA A 239 34.16 39.71 48.89
N LEU A 240 34.91 38.64 48.59
CA LEU A 240 35.89 37.99 49.45
C LEU A 240 37.19 37.71 48.67
N ALA A 241 38.29 37.58 49.43
CA ALA A 241 39.52 36.99 48.93
C ALA A 241 39.44 35.46 48.98
N TYR A 242 40.25 34.79 48.17
CA TYR A 242 40.37 33.34 48.18
C TYR A 242 40.99 32.83 49.49
N GLU A 243 40.49 31.70 49.99
CA GLU A 243 41.04 30.98 51.13
C GLU A 243 41.22 29.49 50.79
N ASP A 244 42.33 28.88 51.22
CA ASP A 244 42.55 27.44 51.04
C ASP A 244 41.44 26.62 51.71
N GLY A 245 41.10 25.49 51.09
CA GLY A 245 39.96 24.66 51.48
C GLY A 245 38.59 25.16 51.00
N SER A 246 38.51 26.33 50.35
CA SER A 246 37.24 26.85 49.79
C SER A 246 36.75 26.02 48.60
N HIS A 247 35.43 25.95 48.41
CA HIS A 247 34.82 25.43 47.18
C HIS A 247 34.72 26.54 46.15
N ILE A 248 35.58 26.47 45.15
CA ILE A 248 35.70 27.43 44.06
C ILE A 248 34.74 27.07 42.94
N HIS A 249 34.03 28.08 42.42
CA HIS A 249 33.06 27.91 41.36
C HIS A 249 33.26 28.96 40.26
N PHE A 250 33.62 28.51 39.06
CA PHE A 250 33.57 29.33 37.86
C PHE A 250 32.23 29.14 37.16
N SER A 251 31.50 30.23 36.94
CA SER A 251 30.25 30.24 36.17
C SER A 251 30.39 31.16 34.97
N GLY A 252 30.59 30.61 33.78
CA GLY A 252 30.71 31.38 32.54
C GLY A 252 29.36 31.68 31.89
N GLN A 253 29.26 32.79 31.16
CA GLN A 253 28.12 33.10 30.28
C GLN A 253 28.27 32.46 28.90
N GLU A 254 27.17 32.27 28.16
CA GLU A 254 27.24 31.85 26.76
C GLU A 254 28.03 32.89 25.93
N LEU A 255 28.98 32.41 25.10
CA LEU A 255 29.78 33.21 24.15
C LEU A 255 30.89 34.11 24.74
N ALA A 256 31.21 34.02 26.03
CA ALA A 256 32.34 34.74 26.64
C ALA A 256 33.63 33.91 26.61
N GLN A 257 34.76 34.56 26.30
CA GLN A 257 36.10 34.05 26.63
C GLN A 257 36.58 34.77 27.89
N GLU A 258 36.86 34.01 28.93
CA GLU A 258 37.36 34.49 30.21
C GLU A 258 38.78 33.98 30.44
N THR A 259 39.69 34.86 30.86
CA THR A 259 41.06 34.49 31.21
C THR A 259 41.33 34.82 32.66
N VAL A 260 41.83 33.84 33.41
CA VAL A 260 42.17 33.96 34.83
C VAL A 260 43.64 33.60 35.00
N SER A 261 44.45 34.48 35.58
CA SER A 261 45.86 34.22 35.86
C SER A 261 46.03 33.76 37.31
N LEU A 262 46.49 32.54 37.52
CA LEU A 262 46.87 32.03 38.83
C LEU A 262 48.29 32.51 39.16
N SER A 263 48.44 33.37 40.18
CA SER A 263 49.73 34.02 40.48
C SER A 263 50.52 33.36 41.62
N GLU A 264 49.90 32.47 42.39
CA GLU A 264 50.54 31.71 43.46
C GLU A 264 49.92 30.30 43.59
N THR A 265 50.62 29.39 44.26
CA THR A 265 50.07 28.06 44.55
C THR A 265 48.89 28.15 45.53
N VAL A 266 47.78 27.52 45.14
CA VAL A 266 46.52 27.50 45.92
C VAL A 266 46.04 26.06 46.11
N ALA A 267 45.42 25.78 47.27
CA ALA A 267 44.89 24.47 47.62
C ALA A 267 43.40 24.55 47.98
N PRO A 268 42.49 24.69 47.00
CA PRO A 268 41.06 24.73 47.27
C PRO A 268 40.56 23.38 47.81
N GLY A 269 39.36 23.34 48.36
CA GLY A 269 38.71 22.08 48.75
C GLY A 269 38.08 21.37 47.55
N ALA A 270 37.56 22.14 46.60
CA ALA A 270 37.02 21.67 45.34
C ALA A 270 37.02 22.83 44.31
N LEU A 271 37.15 22.48 43.03
CA LEU A 271 37.05 23.41 41.90
C LEU A 271 35.98 22.92 40.93
N SER A 272 34.88 23.65 40.84
CA SER A 272 33.83 23.39 39.85
C SER A 272 33.91 24.43 38.74
N VAL A 273 34.17 23.97 37.52
CA VAL A 273 34.18 24.79 36.31
C VAL A 273 32.91 24.51 35.52
N VAL A 274 32.02 25.49 35.45
CA VAL A 274 30.79 25.41 34.66
C VAL A 274 30.79 26.52 33.63
N THR A 275 31.12 26.18 32.39
CA THR A 275 31.23 27.14 31.29
C THR A 275 30.51 26.66 30.05
N TYR A 276 29.88 27.61 29.34
CA TYR A 276 29.24 27.42 28.03
C TYR A 276 29.98 28.17 26.91
N GLY A 277 31.01 28.94 27.26
CA GLY A 277 31.96 29.62 26.36
C GLY A 277 33.36 29.03 26.55
N GLU A 278 34.36 29.89 26.73
CA GLU A 278 35.75 29.48 26.98
C GLU A 278 36.28 30.06 28.28
N LEU A 279 36.93 29.24 29.11
CA LEU A 279 37.63 29.68 30.32
C LEU A 279 39.09 29.23 30.26
N ASP A 280 40.02 30.19 30.23
CA ASP A 280 41.46 29.95 30.21
C ASP A 280 42.07 30.25 31.59
N LEU A 281 42.44 29.22 32.35
CA LEU A 281 43.18 29.34 33.60
C LEU A 281 44.69 29.25 33.32
N GLN A 282 45.35 30.41 33.33
CA GLN A 282 46.78 30.56 33.10
C GLN A 282 47.57 30.35 34.40
N ALA A 283 48.34 29.27 34.51
CA ALA A 283 49.07 28.88 35.72
C ALA A 283 50.52 28.40 35.43
N GLU A 284 51.19 28.96 34.41
CA GLU A 284 52.58 28.58 34.06
C GLU A 284 53.60 28.73 35.21
N SER A 285 53.40 29.70 36.11
CA SER A 285 54.29 29.96 37.26
C SER A 285 53.67 29.63 38.63
N ALA A 286 52.55 28.93 38.66
CA ALA A 286 51.79 28.61 39.88
C ALA A 286 51.19 27.20 39.81
N SER A 287 50.52 26.73 40.86
CA SER A 287 49.90 25.41 40.85
C SER A 287 48.59 25.33 41.63
N LEU A 288 47.66 24.53 41.12
CA LEU A 288 46.58 23.96 41.92
C LEU A 288 47.15 22.76 42.68
N SER A 289 46.90 22.69 43.99
CA SER A 289 47.53 21.73 44.90
C SER A 289 46.55 21.11 45.90
N GLY A 290 47.04 20.19 46.73
CA GLY A 290 46.29 19.56 47.81
C GLY A 290 45.46 18.35 47.40
N SER A 291 44.30 18.17 48.04
CA SER A 291 43.40 17.03 47.81
C SER A 291 42.12 17.44 47.08
N MET A 292 42.15 18.54 46.32
CA MET A 292 40.97 19.06 45.64
C MET A 292 40.46 18.12 44.55
N ASN A 293 39.15 18.11 44.36
CA ASN A 293 38.54 17.56 43.16
C ASN A 293 38.33 18.69 42.14
N LEU A 294 38.59 18.43 40.87
CA LEU A 294 38.27 19.31 39.75
C LEU A 294 37.10 18.73 38.97
N THR A 295 35.99 19.46 38.87
CA THR A 295 34.81 19.04 38.12
C THR A 295 34.57 20.03 36.98
N LYS A 296 34.61 19.55 35.73
CA LYS A 296 34.26 20.32 34.53
C LYS A 296 32.88 19.90 34.02
N GLN A 297 31.98 20.87 33.92
CA GLN A 297 30.62 20.74 33.38
C GLN A 297 30.30 21.89 32.41
N GLY A 298 29.18 21.78 31.71
CA GLY A 298 28.73 22.73 30.70
C GLY A 298 29.43 22.51 29.35
N SER A 299 28.74 22.84 28.26
CA SER A 299 29.16 22.50 26.90
C SER A 299 30.39 23.24 26.38
N GLY A 300 30.91 24.23 27.13
CA GLY A 300 32.06 25.05 26.76
C GLY A 300 33.42 24.38 26.97
N ILE A 301 34.48 25.15 26.72
CA ILE A 301 35.89 24.73 26.80
C ILE A 301 36.53 25.29 28.07
N PHE A 302 37.24 24.45 28.82
CA PHE A 302 38.10 24.87 29.93
C PHE A 302 39.57 24.58 29.62
N ARG A 303 40.41 25.60 29.52
CA ARG A 303 41.85 25.45 29.27
C ARG A 303 42.63 25.63 30.56
N LEU A 304 43.51 24.68 30.84
CA LEU A 304 44.41 24.67 32.00
C LEU A 304 45.84 24.47 31.52
N ASN A 305 46.74 25.37 31.89
CA ASN A 305 48.17 25.23 31.57
C ASN A 305 49.05 25.23 32.81
N GLY A 306 50.28 24.70 32.69
CA GLY A 306 51.25 24.63 33.78
C GLY A 306 51.33 23.27 34.47
N THR A 307 51.93 23.22 35.65
CA THR A 307 52.14 21.97 36.42
C THR A 307 51.34 22.00 37.71
N HIS A 308 50.55 20.97 37.95
CA HIS A 308 49.65 20.86 39.09
C HIS A 308 49.86 19.56 39.87
N ASP A 309 49.79 19.65 41.19
CA ASP A 309 50.12 18.56 42.12
C ASP A 309 48.97 18.17 43.06
N TYR A 310 47.75 18.62 42.76
CA TYR A 310 46.57 18.09 43.44
C TYR A 310 46.38 16.60 43.15
N SER A 311 45.90 15.90 44.16
CA SER A 311 45.76 14.43 44.19
C SER A 311 44.33 13.93 44.04
N GLY A 312 43.33 14.80 44.23
CA GLY A 312 41.93 14.44 43.99
C GLY A 312 41.62 14.32 42.49
N PRO A 313 40.52 13.64 42.12
CA PRO A 313 40.17 13.37 40.73
C PRO A 313 39.87 14.64 39.93
N THR A 314 40.18 14.55 38.64
CA THR A 314 39.72 15.47 37.60
C THR A 314 38.61 14.80 36.81
N GLU A 315 37.40 15.32 36.92
CA GLU A 315 36.17 14.76 36.35
C GLU A 315 35.61 15.68 35.28
N ILE A 316 35.60 15.21 34.02
CA ILE A 316 35.04 15.94 32.88
C ILE A 316 33.68 15.34 32.57
N TRP A 317 32.62 15.98 33.06
CA TRP A 317 31.24 15.51 32.94
C TRP A 317 30.57 15.92 31.64
N ASP A 318 30.91 17.10 31.11
CA ASP A 318 30.38 17.65 29.85
C ASP A 318 31.33 18.72 29.27
N GLY A 319 31.21 18.96 27.96
CA GLY A 319 32.05 19.87 27.19
C GLY A 319 33.48 19.37 27.04
N GLN A 320 34.41 20.31 26.85
CA GLN A 320 35.81 20.02 26.58
C GLN A 320 36.73 20.61 27.66
N MET A 321 37.78 19.89 28.03
CA MET A 321 38.91 20.40 28.80
C MET A 321 40.17 20.32 27.95
N ASN A 322 40.95 21.40 27.89
CA ASN A 322 42.27 21.41 27.25
C ASN A 322 43.34 21.51 28.34
N LEU A 323 44.24 20.53 28.40
CA LEU A 323 45.42 20.57 29.26
C LEU A 323 46.66 20.82 28.40
N SER A 324 47.41 21.88 28.70
CA SER A 324 48.76 22.09 28.17
C SER A 324 49.75 22.15 29.33
N GLY A 325 50.24 20.99 29.75
CA GLY A 325 51.04 20.87 30.96
C GLY A 325 50.93 19.52 31.66
N GLN A 326 51.02 19.53 33.00
CA GLN A 326 51.15 18.29 33.79
C GLN A 326 50.17 18.24 34.96
N LEU A 327 49.41 17.15 35.05
CA LEU A 327 48.69 16.75 36.26
C LEU A 327 49.48 15.62 36.92
N THR A 328 50.34 15.95 37.89
CA THR A 328 51.34 15.00 38.39
C THR A 328 50.76 13.81 39.17
N SER A 329 49.62 14.00 39.85
CA SER A 329 49.02 12.96 40.71
C SER A 329 47.51 12.77 40.53
N SER A 330 46.82 13.69 39.85
CA SER A 330 45.37 13.62 39.70
C SER A 330 44.97 12.52 38.71
N PRO A 331 44.13 11.55 39.11
CA PRO A 331 43.50 10.64 38.15
C PRO A 331 42.47 11.41 37.32
N VAL A 332 42.49 11.21 36.00
CA VAL A 332 41.57 11.88 35.09
C VAL A 332 40.49 10.90 34.64
N TRP A 333 39.25 11.36 34.73
CA TRP A 333 38.08 10.62 34.28
C TRP A 333 37.25 11.50 33.35
N VAL A 334 37.05 11.02 32.12
CA VAL A 334 36.21 11.68 31.12
C VAL A 334 34.92 10.89 31.00
N ASN A 335 33.82 11.54 31.34
CA ASN A 335 32.49 10.98 31.26
C ASN A 335 32.07 10.78 29.80
N ARG A 336 30.97 10.04 29.59
CA ARG A 336 30.41 9.79 28.27
C ARG A 336 30.23 11.07 27.48
N HIS A 337 30.66 11.07 26.22
CA HIS A 337 30.60 12.22 25.29
C HIS A 337 31.40 13.47 25.69
N GLY A 338 32.12 13.42 26.82
CA GLY A 338 33.05 14.45 27.27
C GLY A 338 34.33 14.44 26.45
N GLN A 339 35.04 15.55 26.42
CA GLN A 339 36.23 15.73 25.58
C GLN A 339 37.42 16.22 26.39
N LEU A 340 38.58 15.63 26.14
CA LEU A 340 39.86 16.04 26.69
C LEU A 340 40.83 16.26 25.54
N ALA A 341 41.38 17.46 25.39
CA ALA A 341 42.55 17.70 24.57
C ALA A 341 43.76 17.83 25.51
N ALA A 342 44.81 17.04 25.32
CA ALA A 342 45.93 17.03 26.26
C ALA A 342 47.29 16.94 25.58
N ASP A 343 48.13 17.94 25.87
CA ASP A 343 49.54 18.02 25.53
C ASP A 343 50.37 18.08 26.83
N GLY A 344 51.23 17.10 27.06
CA GLY A 344 52.03 16.98 28.30
C GLY A 344 51.85 15.65 29.05
N THR A 345 51.58 15.71 30.38
CA THR A 345 51.63 14.52 31.26
C THR A 345 50.40 14.35 32.16
N LEU A 346 49.81 13.15 32.16
CA LEU A 346 48.80 12.70 33.12
C LEU A 346 49.40 11.64 34.05
N GLY A 347 49.77 12.05 35.27
CA GLY A 347 50.45 11.19 36.24
C GLY A 347 49.54 10.22 36.98
N GLY A 348 48.27 10.58 37.20
CA GLY A 348 47.30 9.74 37.92
C GLY A 348 46.58 8.69 37.07
N GLY A 349 46.82 8.66 35.76
CA GLY A 349 46.11 7.79 34.80
C GLY A 349 44.89 8.45 34.17
N LEU A 350 44.28 7.75 33.21
CA LEU A 350 43.13 8.24 32.44
C LEU A 350 42.11 7.12 32.22
N THR A 351 40.83 7.45 32.42
CA THR A 351 39.70 6.61 32.04
C THR A 351 38.75 7.39 31.13
N LEU A 352 38.48 6.85 29.94
CA LEU A 352 37.51 7.38 28.99
C LEU A 352 36.28 6.47 28.96
N ARG A 353 35.12 7.04 29.28
CA ARG A 353 33.84 6.34 29.19
C ARG A 353 33.34 6.28 27.76
N HIS A 354 32.27 5.53 27.52
CA HIS A 354 31.66 5.39 26.19
C HIS A 354 31.46 6.73 25.46
N GLY A 355 31.97 6.83 24.22
CA GLY A 355 31.85 8.02 23.38
C GLY A 355 32.67 9.24 23.86
N ALA A 356 33.44 9.11 24.94
CA ALA A 356 34.38 10.14 25.38
C ALA A 356 35.55 10.24 24.40
N GLN A 357 36.09 11.44 24.21
CA GLN A 357 37.14 11.71 23.24
C GLN A 357 38.40 12.23 23.91
N LEU A 358 39.55 11.66 23.56
CA LEU A 358 40.87 12.20 23.84
C LEU A 358 41.52 12.68 22.54
N MET A 359 41.76 13.98 22.43
CA MET A 359 42.63 14.57 21.40
C MET A 359 44.06 14.54 21.92
N VAL A 360 44.84 13.60 21.39
CA VAL A 360 46.22 13.35 21.80
C VAL A 360 47.10 14.52 21.35
N GLY A 361 48.03 15.00 22.17
CA GLY A 361 48.94 16.07 21.76
C GLY A 361 48.31 17.46 21.65
N GLY A 362 47.03 17.61 21.99
CA GLY A 362 46.32 18.89 21.99
C GLY A 362 45.20 18.94 20.95
N GLU A 363 44.79 20.16 20.59
CA GLU A 363 43.69 20.40 19.67
C GLU A 363 44.22 20.90 18.31
N ASN A 364 43.96 20.13 17.24
CA ASN A 364 44.31 20.47 15.85
C ASN A 364 45.81 20.78 15.66
N SER A 365 46.67 20.00 16.32
CA SER A 365 48.12 20.18 16.25
C SER A 365 48.84 18.90 16.65
N THR A 366 49.91 18.56 15.94
CA THR A 366 50.75 17.41 16.32
C THR A 366 51.53 17.69 17.61
N GLY A 367 51.36 16.85 18.62
CA GLY A 367 51.98 16.94 19.93
C GLY A 367 52.27 15.56 20.54
N GLN A 368 52.51 15.53 21.85
CA GLN A 368 52.83 14.31 22.59
C GLN A 368 52.07 14.29 23.91
N LEU A 369 51.50 13.13 24.26
CA LEU A 369 50.89 12.90 25.56
C LEU A 369 51.53 11.72 26.26
N THR A 370 51.90 11.89 27.52
CA THR A 370 52.38 10.79 28.38
C THR A 370 51.39 10.52 29.51
N ILE A 371 50.93 9.28 29.62
CA ILE A 371 50.13 8.79 30.75
C ILE A 371 51.05 7.91 31.59
N GLN A 372 51.44 8.35 32.78
CA GLN A 372 52.44 7.64 33.60
C GLN A 372 51.88 6.45 34.38
N ASN A 373 50.57 6.25 34.30
CA ASN A 373 49.82 5.21 34.99
C ASN A 373 48.86 4.55 33.98
N ASN A 374 47.79 3.94 34.44
CA ASN A 374 46.91 3.15 33.59
C ASN A 374 46.04 4.00 32.65
N LEU A 375 45.79 3.47 31.45
CA LEU A 375 44.82 3.97 30.48
C LEU A 375 43.70 2.93 30.30
N MET A 376 42.44 3.37 30.42
CA MET A 376 41.26 2.55 30.17
C MET A 376 40.30 3.24 29.21
N LEU A 377 39.94 2.55 28.12
CA LEU A 377 38.93 2.98 27.16
C LEU A 377 37.75 2.01 27.15
N GLU A 378 36.55 2.54 27.37
CA GLU A 378 35.29 1.84 27.14
C GLU A 378 34.91 1.78 25.64
N GLU A 379 33.90 0.99 25.33
CA GLU A 379 33.34 0.86 23.98
C GLU A 379 33.00 2.24 23.41
N LYS A 380 33.33 2.47 22.12
CA LYS A 380 33.16 3.75 21.42
C LYS A 380 33.91 4.96 22.00
N ALA A 381 34.71 4.81 23.06
CA ALA A 381 35.65 5.86 23.45
C ALA A 381 36.69 6.05 22.35
N GLU A 382 37.09 7.29 22.11
CA GLU A 382 37.84 7.68 20.92
C GLU A 382 39.22 8.29 21.28
N LEU A 383 40.27 7.79 20.64
CA LEU A 383 41.57 8.43 20.59
C LEU A 383 41.74 9.12 19.24
N VAL A 384 41.93 10.43 19.27
CA VAL A 384 42.08 11.25 18.07
C VAL A 384 43.54 11.65 17.91
N PHE A 385 44.11 11.30 16.76
CA PHE A 385 45.47 11.62 16.37
C PHE A 385 45.47 12.51 15.12
N ASP A 386 46.13 13.65 15.19
CA ASP A 386 46.43 14.54 14.09
C ASP A 386 47.66 14.04 13.33
N LEU A 387 47.53 13.89 12.01
CA LEU A 387 48.58 13.50 11.06
C LEU A 387 48.77 14.61 10.01
N ASN A 388 49.96 15.21 9.99
CA ASN A 388 50.27 16.41 9.19
C ASN A 388 51.45 16.16 8.24
N GLY A 389 51.32 16.59 6.99
CA GLY A 389 52.37 16.52 5.96
C GLY A 389 52.17 15.39 4.94
N THR A 390 52.82 15.51 3.77
CA THR A 390 52.71 14.54 2.66
C THR A 390 53.90 13.59 2.62
N GLU A 391 55.10 14.11 2.37
CA GLU A 391 56.35 13.31 2.27
C GLU A 391 57.02 13.09 3.63
N THR A 392 56.97 14.08 4.51
CA THR A 392 57.42 13.98 5.91
C THR A 392 56.21 14.18 6.79
N VAL A 393 55.67 13.07 7.32
CA VAL A 393 54.48 13.09 8.15
C VAL A 393 54.89 13.28 9.62
N THR A 394 54.45 14.37 10.23
CA THR A 394 54.44 14.53 11.69
C THR A 394 53.10 14.05 12.21
N HIS A 395 53.08 13.40 13.37
CA HIS A 395 51.85 12.87 13.95
C HIS A 395 51.86 13.00 15.47
N ASP A 396 50.67 12.99 16.06
CA ASP A 396 50.51 12.80 17.50
C ASP A 396 51.09 11.46 17.95
N ALA A 397 51.63 11.41 19.18
CA ALA A 397 51.92 10.13 19.81
C ALA A 397 51.54 10.11 21.29
N LEU A 398 51.03 8.95 21.68
CA LEU A 398 50.62 8.63 23.04
C LEU A 398 51.62 7.63 23.65
N THR A 399 52.16 7.98 24.81
CA THR A 399 52.98 7.09 25.62
C THR A 399 52.22 6.69 26.88
N VAL A 400 52.11 5.39 27.15
CA VAL A 400 51.49 4.82 28.35
C VAL A 400 52.54 4.05 29.13
N ASP A 401 52.97 4.60 30.28
CA ASP A 401 53.97 3.97 31.16
C ASP A 401 53.35 2.97 32.17
N GLY A 402 52.02 2.83 32.17
CA GLY A 402 51.27 1.84 32.94
C GLY A 402 50.60 0.78 32.06
N ASP A 403 49.58 0.11 32.61
CA ASP A 403 48.76 -0.85 31.87
C ASP A 403 47.76 -0.12 30.96
N MET A 404 47.53 -0.67 29.77
CA MET A 404 46.58 -0.14 28.79
C MET A 404 45.47 -1.16 28.53
N THR A 405 44.21 -0.74 28.67
CA THR A 405 43.03 -1.56 28.34
C THR A 405 42.15 -0.83 27.35
N LEU A 406 41.96 -1.40 26.15
CA LEU A 406 40.98 -0.95 25.16
C LEU A 406 39.92 -2.04 25.02
N THR A 407 38.68 -1.70 25.35
CA THR A 407 37.55 -2.63 25.19
C THR A 407 37.07 -2.69 23.74
N ASP A 408 36.33 -3.74 23.41
CA ASP A 408 35.78 -3.95 22.06
C ASP A 408 34.95 -2.73 21.61
N GLY A 409 35.14 -2.31 20.35
CA GLY A 409 34.45 -1.16 19.77
C GLY A 409 35.06 0.21 20.11
N ALA A 410 36.17 0.28 20.84
CA ALA A 410 36.95 1.52 20.97
C ALA A 410 37.44 2.02 19.60
N VAL A 411 37.59 3.34 19.45
CA VAL A 411 37.84 4.00 18.17
C VAL A 411 39.19 4.69 18.18
N ILE A 412 39.98 4.51 17.12
CA ILE A 412 41.16 5.32 16.81
C ILE A 412 40.83 6.14 15.57
N THR A 413 40.81 7.46 15.72
CA THR A 413 40.50 8.39 14.64
C THR A 413 41.75 9.11 14.21
N ILE A 414 41.96 9.14 12.90
CA ILE A 414 43.02 9.91 12.25
C ILE A 414 42.40 11.18 11.66
N ARG A 415 42.87 12.34 12.12
CA ARG A 415 42.55 13.63 11.51
C ARG A 415 43.70 14.06 10.62
N LEU A 416 43.37 14.51 9.41
CA LEU A 416 44.33 15.04 8.44
C LEU A 416 44.15 16.55 8.33
N ASP A 417 45.23 17.32 8.52
CA ASP A 417 45.21 18.80 8.53
C ASP A 417 45.25 19.42 7.12
N THR A 418 45.42 18.61 6.06
CA THR A 418 45.45 19.10 4.67
C THR A 418 44.69 18.20 3.70
N GLU A 419 44.22 18.74 2.57
CA GLU A 419 43.65 17.93 1.46
C GLU A 419 44.67 16.92 0.87
N ALA A 420 45.96 17.10 1.12
CA ALA A 420 47.00 16.25 0.58
C ALA A 420 47.20 15.01 1.45
N GLN A 421 47.15 13.83 0.83
CA GLN A 421 47.20 12.54 1.49
C GLN A 421 48.61 12.26 2.08
N PRO A 422 48.71 11.69 3.29
CA PRO A 422 49.98 11.22 3.85
C PRO A 422 50.61 10.12 2.96
N ALA A 423 51.94 10.07 2.91
CA ALA A 423 52.66 9.02 2.20
C ALA A 423 52.36 7.62 2.77
N ALA A 424 52.64 6.59 1.97
CA ALA A 424 52.66 5.22 2.47
C ALA A 424 53.77 5.06 3.52
N GLY A 425 53.50 4.31 4.58
CA GLY A 425 54.42 4.13 5.69
C GLY A 425 53.77 3.56 6.94
N THR A 426 54.57 3.39 7.99
CA THR A 426 54.13 2.95 9.32
C THR A 426 54.38 4.08 10.32
N TYR A 427 53.32 4.50 11.02
CA TYR A 427 53.31 5.61 11.97
C TYR A 427 52.96 5.08 13.36
N LEU A 428 53.88 5.20 14.32
CA LEU A 428 53.67 4.72 15.69
C LEU A 428 52.75 5.68 16.44
N LEU A 429 51.51 5.27 16.71
CA LEU A 429 50.53 6.13 17.40
C LEU A 429 50.62 5.97 18.92
N ILE A 430 50.67 4.73 19.40
CA ILE A 430 50.63 4.41 20.83
C ILE A 430 51.82 3.53 21.18
N SER A 431 52.58 3.95 22.20
CA SER A 431 53.57 3.12 22.86
C SER A 431 53.12 2.78 24.28
N CYS A 432 53.16 1.49 24.64
CA CYS A 432 52.79 1.01 25.97
C CYS A 432 53.95 0.21 26.56
N SER A 433 54.42 0.57 27.75
CA SER A 433 55.50 -0.16 28.43
C SER A 433 55.00 -1.14 29.50
N GLY A 434 53.74 -1.05 29.91
CA GLY A 434 53.05 -2.00 30.79
C GLY A 434 52.33 -3.13 30.04
N THR A 435 51.31 -3.70 30.67
CA THR A 435 50.47 -4.75 30.05
C THR A 435 49.42 -4.11 29.15
N ALA A 436 49.39 -4.48 27.88
CA ALA A 436 48.36 -4.05 26.96
C ALA A 436 47.28 -5.14 26.74
N GLN A 437 46.01 -4.79 26.95
CA GLN A 437 44.84 -5.66 26.80
C GLN A 437 43.87 -5.06 25.78
N PHE A 438 43.78 -5.66 24.59
CA PHE A 438 42.83 -5.30 23.53
C PHE A 438 42.76 -6.42 22.48
N ASP A 439 41.67 -6.49 21.71
CA ASP A 439 41.59 -7.22 20.44
C ASP A 439 41.59 -6.21 19.29
N LEU A 440 42.69 -6.17 18.52
CA LEU A 440 42.85 -5.19 17.44
C LEU A 440 41.76 -5.31 16.36
N SER A 441 41.19 -6.51 16.16
CA SER A 441 40.10 -6.73 15.20
C SER A 441 38.78 -6.08 15.61
N GLN A 442 38.65 -5.73 16.90
CA GLN A 442 37.48 -5.04 17.46
C GLN A 442 37.72 -3.54 17.64
N ILE A 443 38.88 -3.01 17.25
CA ILE A 443 39.18 -1.57 17.29
C ILE A 443 38.82 -0.95 15.94
N GLU A 444 38.00 0.10 15.96
CA GLU A 444 37.56 0.81 14.77
C GLU A 444 38.63 1.85 14.37
N LEU A 445 39.04 1.84 13.10
CA LEU A 445 39.86 2.90 12.50
C LEU A 445 38.96 3.86 11.73
N ALA A 446 38.91 5.12 12.15
CA ALA A 446 38.12 6.16 11.51
C ALA A 446 39.00 7.26 10.90
N GLY A 447 38.44 7.99 9.92
CA GLY A 447 39.12 9.10 9.24
C GLY A 447 40.02 8.71 8.07
N MET A 448 39.99 7.44 7.65
CA MET A 448 40.90 6.90 6.62
C MET A 448 40.19 6.32 5.38
N ASP A 449 38.90 6.63 5.15
CA ASP A 449 38.04 6.00 4.12
C ASP A 449 38.57 6.07 2.67
N ALA A 450 39.53 6.96 2.38
CA ALA A 450 40.12 7.13 1.05
C ALA A 450 41.52 6.51 0.89
N LEU A 451 42.06 5.90 1.95
CA LEU A 451 43.43 5.41 2.01
C LEU A 451 43.49 3.93 2.39
N PRO A 452 44.41 3.15 1.82
CA PRO A 452 44.61 1.75 2.18
C PRO A 452 45.33 1.66 3.53
N ALA A 453 44.64 2.04 4.60
CA ALA A 453 45.18 2.13 5.94
C ALA A 453 44.64 1.02 6.84
N SER A 454 45.46 0.59 7.80
CA SER A 454 45.07 -0.37 8.82
C SER A 454 45.86 -0.13 10.10
N LEU A 455 45.37 -0.67 11.21
CA LEU A 455 46.12 -0.72 12.45
C LEU A 455 46.95 -2.01 12.53
N GLU A 456 48.15 -1.91 13.07
CA GLU A 456 48.99 -3.04 13.43
C GLU A 456 49.44 -2.92 14.89
N ALA A 457 49.53 -4.06 15.59
CA ALA A 457 49.99 -4.11 16.97
C ALA A 457 51.22 -5.01 17.12
N SER A 458 52.23 -4.52 17.84
CA SER A 458 53.41 -5.33 18.21
C SER A 458 53.95 -4.93 19.57
N ASN A 459 54.24 -5.91 20.44
CA ASN A 459 54.75 -5.71 21.80
C ASN A 459 53.95 -4.68 22.63
N GLY A 460 52.62 -4.63 22.48
CA GLY A 460 51.75 -3.67 23.18
C GLY A 460 51.64 -2.29 22.53
N ASN A 461 52.41 -2.01 21.49
CA ASN A 461 52.35 -0.77 20.72
C ASN A 461 51.36 -0.88 19.57
N ILE A 462 50.69 0.22 19.20
CA ILE A 462 49.75 0.31 18.08
C ILE A 462 50.28 1.33 17.06
N SER A 463 50.34 0.92 15.79
CA SER A 463 50.78 1.76 14.66
C SER A 463 49.72 1.83 13.57
N LEU A 464 49.62 2.96 12.90
CA LEU A 464 48.90 3.12 11.64
C LEU A 464 49.81 2.70 10.48
N VAL A 465 49.34 1.83 9.60
CA VAL A 465 50.03 1.41 8.38
C VAL A 465 49.25 1.89 7.18
N ILE A 466 49.84 2.76 6.37
CA ILE A 466 49.30 3.23 5.09
C ILE A 466 50.06 2.52 3.97
N ARG A 467 49.37 1.73 3.15
CA ARG A 467 49.97 0.96 2.05
C ARG A 467 50.18 1.83 0.79
N GLU A 468 51.10 1.41 -0.07
CA GLU A 468 51.26 2.05 -1.40
C GLU A 468 50.05 1.73 -2.31
N ALA A 469 49.45 2.77 -2.89
CA ALA A 469 48.37 2.65 -3.87
C ALA A 469 48.84 3.08 -5.26
N ARG A 470 48.48 2.31 -6.30
CA ARG A 470 48.61 2.74 -7.69
C ARG A 470 47.61 3.84 -8.04
N ALA A 471 47.80 4.51 -9.18
CA ALA A 471 46.81 5.43 -9.73
C ALA A 471 45.52 4.69 -10.15
N PRO A 472 44.35 5.35 -10.12
CA PRO A 472 43.08 4.76 -10.56
C PRO A 472 43.08 4.39 -12.05
N ALA A 473 42.41 3.31 -12.41
CA ALA A 473 42.32 2.74 -13.75
C ALA A 473 40.98 2.02 -13.99
N ASP A 474 40.77 1.56 -15.22
CA ASP A 474 39.68 0.63 -15.54
C ASP A 474 40.14 -0.80 -15.21
N ILE A 475 39.37 -1.52 -14.38
CA ILE A 475 39.69 -2.87 -13.91
C ILE A 475 38.49 -3.82 -14.03
N SER A 476 38.74 -5.12 -14.02
CA SER A 476 37.68 -6.13 -14.04
C SER A 476 37.77 -7.06 -12.84
N TRP A 477 36.65 -7.33 -12.18
CA TRP A 477 36.56 -8.30 -11.07
C TRP A 477 36.74 -9.72 -11.59
N VAL A 478 37.65 -10.47 -10.95
CA VAL A 478 37.84 -11.91 -11.21
C VAL A 478 37.55 -12.72 -9.95
N GLY A 479 37.92 -12.23 -8.76
CA GLY A 479 37.74 -12.95 -7.50
C GLY A 479 38.51 -14.26 -7.44
N GLN A 480 39.71 -14.30 -8.05
CA GLN A 480 40.51 -15.52 -8.18
C GLN A 480 41.18 -15.93 -6.85
N ILE A 481 41.50 -14.96 -5.98
CA ILE A 481 42.22 -15.22 -4.72
C ILE A 481 41.21 -15.44 -3.59
N SER A 482 40.19 -14.58 -3.49
CA SER A 482 39.09 -14.68 -2.53
C SER A 482 37.85 -13.96 -3.04
N SER A 483 36.77 -14.00 -2.28
CA SER A 483 35.57 -13.17 -2.52
C SER A 483 35.71 -11.75 -1.98
N ASP A 484 36.78 -11.43 -1.26
CA ASP A 484 36.92 -10.16 -0.55
C ASP A 484 37.24 -9.02 -1.52
N TRP A 485 36.56 -7.90 -1.32
CA TRP A 485 36.84 -6.64 -1.98
C TRP A 485 37.33 -5.66 -0.91
N ASP A 486 38.64 -5.42 -0.96
CA ASP A 486 39.41 -4.60 -0.03
C ASP A 486 40.21 -3.50 -0.77
N LEU A 487 40.69 -2.50 -0.03
CA LEU A 487 41.44 -1.37 -0.58
C LEU A 487 42.95 -1.64 -0.58
N ALA A 488 43.49 -1.73 -1.80
CA ALA A 488 44.91 -1.95 -2.11
C ALA A 488 45.57 -3.13 -1.39
N LEU A 489 44.88 -4.27 -1.31
CA LEU A 489 45.39 -5.46 -0.62
C LEU A 489 45.33 -6.72 -1.49
N THR A 490 44.14 -7.20 -1.86
CA THR A 490 43.98 -8.48 -2.56
C THR A 490 43.91 -8.28 -4.08
N GLU A 491 44.74 -9.01 -4.82
CA GLU A 491 44.79 -8.95 -6.29
C GLU A 491 43.64 -9.71 -6.98
N ASN A 492 42.40 -9.42 -6.60
CA ASN A 492 41.18 -10.03 -7.14
C ASN A 492 40.74 -9.43 -8.50
N PHE A 493 41.49 -8.48 -9.05
CA PHE A 493 41.14 -7.74 -10.26
C PHE A 493 42.18 -7.90 -11.37
N LEU A 494 41.77 -7.59 -12.61
CA LEU A 494 42.68 -7.44 -13.73
C LEU A 494 42.66 -6.00 -14.25
N ALA A 495 43.85 -5.42 -14.45
CA ALA A 495 44.05 -4.19 -15.23
C ALA A 495 44.85 -4.55 -16.49
N ASN A 496 44.28 -4.30 -17.68
CA ASN A 496 44.90 -4.65 -18.96
C ASN A 496 45.36 -6.13 -19.04
N GLY A 497 44.64 -7.05 -18.37
CA GLY A 497 44.94 -8.48 -18.34
C GLY A 497 46.01 -8.93 -17.33
N ALA A 498 46.56 -8.03 -16.52
CA ALA A 498 47.48 -8.36 -15.42
C ALA A 498 46.77 -8.27 -14.07
N ALA A 499 47.12 -9.16 -13.13
CA ALA A 499 46.60 -9.15 -11.76
C ALA A 499 46.89 -7.82 -11.06
N THR A 500 45.91 -7.31 -10.33
CA THR A 500 45.98 -6.08 -9.54
C THR A 500 44.96 -6.10 -8.42
N TYR A 501 45.18 -5.27 -7.41
CA TYR A 501 44.20 -4.90 -6.38
C TYR A 501 43.34 -3.70 -6.79
N PHE A 502 42.27 -3.42 -6.05
CA PHE A 502 41.43 -2.22 -6.20
C PHE A 502 42.04 -1.00 -5.51
N VAL A 503 41.84 0.20 -6.08
CA VAL A 503 42.10 1.49 -5.44
C VAL A 503 40.90 2.44 -5.63
N THR A 504 40.73 3.39 -4.71
CA THR A 504 39.70 4.43 -4.78
C THR A 504 39.72 5.15 -6.13
N GLY A 505 38.55 5.30 -6.76
CA GLY A 505 38.40 5.93 -8.08
C GLY A 505 38.54 4.99 -9.27
N ASP A 506 38.83 3.69 -9.07
CA ASP A 506 38.80 2.71 -10.16
C ASP A 506 37.40 2.58 -10.78
N ARG A 507 37.35 2.27 -12.08
CA ARG A 507 36.12 1.85 -12.77
C ARG A 507 36.09 0.34 -12.84
N VAL A 508 35.10 -0.29 -12.22
CA VAL A 508 35.05 -1.73 -12.06
C VAL A 508 34.03 -2.35 -13.00
N LEU A 509 34.50 -3.21 -13.89
CA LEU A 509 33.68 -4.10 -14.71
C LEU A 509 33.50 -5.46 -14.01
N VAL A 510 32.27 -5.94 -13.91
CA VAL A 510 31.96 -7.30 -13.46
C VAL A 510 31.26 -8.04 -14.60
N ASN A 511 31.86 -9.12 -15.08
CA ASN A 511 31.36 -9.90 -16.21
C ASN A 511 31.42 -11.41 -15.94
N ASP A 512 31.04 -12.23 -16.92
CA ASP A 512 31.00 -13.70 -16.76
C ASP A 512 32.38 -14.38 -16.68
N ASP A 513 33.48 -13.64 -16.89
CA ASP A 513 34.86 -14.14 -16.71
C ASP A 513 35.25 -14.28 -15.23
N ALA A 514 34.44 -13.73 -14.31
CA ALA A 514 34.67 -13.86 -12.88
C ALA A 514 34.61 -15.33 -12.43
N GLN A 515 35.53 -15.69 -11.53
CA GLN A 515 35.61 -17.00 -10.88
C GLN A 515 34.86 -17.03 -9.55
N SER A 516 34.62 -15.87 -8.94
CA SER A 516 33.74 -15.69 -7.78
C SER A 516 32.57 -14.80 -8.14
N GLU A 517 31.36 -15.30 -7.92
CA GLU A 517 30.11 -14.54 -8.06
C GLU A 517 29.73 -13.73 -6.80
N THR A 518 30.55 -13.78 -5.75
CA THR A 518 30.38 -12.97 -4.54
C THR A 518 31.47 -11.91 -4.44
N LEU A 519 31.04 -10.67 -4.21
CA LEU A 519 31.88 -9.52 -3.91
C LEU A 519 31.61 -9.11 -2.45
N ASN A 520 32.46 -9.57 -1.54
CA ASN A 520 32.36 -9.33 -0.09
C ASN A 520 33.09 -8.03 0.27
N LEU A 521 32.35 -6.94 0.47
CA LEU A 521 32.91 -5.66 0.87
C LEU A 521 33.39 -5.77 2.32
N THR A 522 34.69 -5.55 2.56
CA THR A 522 35.28 -5.61 3.91
C THR A 522 35.33 -4.24 4.59
N GLU A 523 35.26 -3.16 3.82
CA GLU A 523 35.41 -1.77 4.26
C GLU A 523 34.57 -0.81 3.40
N VAL A 524 34.68 0.50 3.63
CA VAL A 524 34.04 1.52 2.78
C VAL A 524 34.87 1.70 1.50
N LEU A 525 34.26 1.46 0.34
CA LEU A 525 34.95 1.54 -0.95
C LEU A 525 34.33 2.63 -1.83
N LEU A 526 35.19 3.37 -2.54
CA LEU A 526 34.81 4.51 -3.37
C LEU A 526 35.21 4.29 -4.85
N PRO A 527 34.64 3.29 -5.55
CA PRO A 527 34.85 3.14 -7.00
C PRO A 527 34.26 4.33 -7.76
N ALA A 528 34.84 4.69 -8.89
CA ALA A 528 34.26 5.71 -9.77
C ALA A 528 32.99 5.18 -10.47
N SER A 529 33.02 3.93 -10.94
CA SER A 529 31.85 3.24 -11.51
C SER A 529 31.86 1.75 -11.21
N LEU A 530 30.66 1.18 -11.17
CA LEU A 530 30.37 -0.25 -11.07
C LEU A 530 29.53 -0.66 -12.28
N ASP A 531 30.14 -1.35 -13.23
CA ASP A 531 29.48 -1.76 -14.46
C ASP A 531 29.34 -3.29 -14.46
N PHE A 532 28.13 -3.76 -14.14
CA PHE A 532 27.77 -5.17 -14.12
C PHE A 532 27.22 -5.57 -15.49
N ASN A 533 27.96 -6.37 -16.26
CA ASN A 533 27.56 -6.88 -17.56
C ASN A 533 27.77 -8.40 -17.61
N HIS A 534 26.79 -9.14 -17.11
CA HIS A 534 26.90 -10.57 -16.84
C HIS A 534 25.58 -11.30 -17.07
N THR A 535 25.67 -12.60 -17.32
CA THR A 535 24.53 -13.52 -17.43
C THR A 535 24.37 -14.41 -16.20
N LYS A 536 25.45 -14.60 -15.42
CA LYS A 536 25.42 -15.27 -14.11
C LYS A 536 24.76 -14.40 -13.02
N ASP A 537 24.46 -14.97 -11.86
CA ASP A 537 23.94 -14.20 -10.71
C ASP A 537 25.09 -13.81 -9.78
N PHE A 538 25.16 -12.53 -9.40
CA PHE A 538 26.18 -11.97 -8.51
C PHE A 538 25.56 -11.40 -7.23
N VAL A 539 26.33 -11.44 -6.14
CA VAL A 539 25.95 -10.89 -4.84
C VAL A 539 27.02 -9.91 -4.35
N ILE A 540 26.58 -8.71 -3.96
CA ILE A 540 27.37 -7.79 -3.13
C ILE A 540 26.90 -7.96 -1.67
N SER A 541 27.82 -8.33 -0.80
CA SER A 541 27.59 -8.60 0.63
C SER A 541 28.73 -8.06 1.49
N GLY A 542 28.75 -8.38 2.79
CA GLY A 542 29.84 -8.06 3.70
C GLY A 542 29.51 -6.95 4.70
N SER A 543 30.47 -6.62 5.56
CA SER A 543 30.35 -5.57 6.57
C SER A 543 30.63 -4.17 6.01
N GLY A 544 31.27 -4.09 4.85
CA GLY A 544 31.60 -2.85 4.15
C GLY A 544 30.44 -2.22 3.38
N SER A 545 30.72 -1.12 2.68
CA SER A 545 29.73 -0.39 1.88
C SER A 545 30.36 0.35 0.69
N ILE A 546 29.55 0.72 -0.30
CA ILE A 546 29.95 1.59 -1.41
C ILE A 546 29.54 3.03 -1.11
N ALA A 547 30.46 3.97 -1.29
CA ALA A 547 30.29 5.39 -0.94
C ALA A 547 30.73 6.35 -2.06
N GLY A 548 30.54 7.66 -1.84
CA GLY A 548 31.00 8.71 -2.75
C GLY A 548 30.09 8.91 -3.97
N ASN A 549 30.69 9.28 -5.11
CA ASN A 549 29.97 9.59 -6.35
C ASN A 549 29.83 8.39 -7.30
N THR A 550 30.01 7.16 -6.80
CA THR A 550 29.96 5.93 -7.60
C THR A 550 28.68 5.85 -8.44
N THR A 551 28.82 5.60 -9.73
CA THR A 551 27.71 5.21 -10.61
C THR A 551 27.58 3.70 -10.69
N LEU A 552 26.36 3.17 -10.75
CA LEU A 552 26.10 1.74 -10.93
C LEU A 552 25.32 1.50 -12.23
N THR A 553 25.85 0.68 -13.12
CA THR A 553 25.17 0.22 -14.34
C THR A 553 24.93 -1.27 -14.23
N LYS A 554 23.67 -1.70 -14.31
CA LYS A 554 23.29 -3.11 -14.42
C LYS A 554 22.83 -3.41 -15.85
N ASN A 555 23.64 -4.21 -16.52
CA ASN A 555 23.46 -4.73 -17.88
C ASN A 555 23.60 -6.27 -17.87
N GLY A 556 23.23 -6.92 -18.96
CA GLY A 556 23.19 -8.38 -19.07
C GLY A 556 22.01 -9.01 -18.31
N SER A 557 21.71 -10.26 -18.65
CA SER A 557 20.47 -10.93 -18.23
C SER A 557 20.46 -11.48 -16.79
N GLY A 558 21.62 -11.56 -16.12
CA GLY A 558 21.74 -12.13 -14.77
C GLY A 558 21.19 -11.24 -13.65
N VAL A 559 21.13 -11.77 -12.43
CA VAL A 559 20.73 -11.04 -11.20
C VAL A 559 21.95 -10.41 -10.53
N LEU A 560 21.83 -9.15 -10.10
CA LEU A 560 22.74 -8.51 -9.14
C LEU A 560 21.97 -8.29 -7.84
N SER A 561 22.30 -9.05 -6.79
CA SER A 561 21.73 -8.88 -5.46
C SER A 561 22.64 -8.01 -4.60
N VAL A 562 22.15 -6.84 -4.19
CA VAL A 562 22.85 -5.92 -3.29
C VAL A 562 22.24 -6.05 -1.89
N GLN A 563 23.02 -6.59 -0.96
CA GLN A 563 22.59 -6.84 0.43
C GLN A 563 23.05 -5.75 1.40
N ASN A 564 24.16 -5.05 1.08
CA ASN A 564 24.70 -3.98 1.91
C ASN A 564 23.80 -2.73 1.88
N VAL A 565 23.94 -1.90 2.91
CA VAL A 565 23.47 -0.51 2.90
C VAL A 565 24.60 0.37 2.38
N ASN A 566 24.33 1.18 1.35
CA ASN A 566 25.34 1.96 0.64
C ASN A 566 25.04 3.46 0.70
N SER A 567 26.08 4.29 0.72
CA SER A 567 25.96 5.75 0.84
C SER A 567 26.29 6.50 -0.46
N PHE A 568 26.60 5.79 -1.55
CA PHE A 568 26.92 6.44 -2.82
C PHE A 568 25.73 7.26 -3.38
N THR A 569 26.06 8.34 -4.08
CA THR A 569 25.10 9.33 -4.57
C THR A 569 24.98 9.36 -6.09
N GLY A 570 25.87 8.64 -6.80
CA GLY A 570 25.90 8.61 -8.25
C GLY A 570 24.68 7.92 -8.88
N LYS A 571 24.60 8.02 -10.21
CA LYS A 571 23.48 7.50 -10.99
C LYS A 571 23.47 5.96 -10.96
N ILE A 572 22.28 5.40 -10.79
CA ILE A 572 21.98 3.99 -11.00
C ILE A 572 21.21 3.85 -12.30
N LEU A 573 21.68 2.98 -13.20
CA LEU A 573 21.03 2.65 -14.46
C LEU A 573 20.84 1.13 -14.57
N VAL A 574 19.60 0.67 -14.74
CA VAL A 574 19.27 -0.75 -14.94
C VAL A 574 18.71 -0.94 -16.34
N GLU A 575 19.53 -1.46 -17.26
CA GLU A 575 19.17 -1.64 -18.68
C GLU A 575 18.64 -3.04 -18.98
N GLU A 576 19.18 -4.07 -18.31
CA GLU A 576 18.80 -5.47 -18.52
C GLU A 576 18.98 -6.30 -17.22
N GLY A 577 18.31 -7.46 -17.16
CA GLY A 577 18.41 -8.40 -16.04
C GLY A 577 17.68 -7.90 -14.80
N THR A 578 18.15 -8.33 -13.63
CA THR A 578 17.54 -7.95 -12.34
C THR A 578 18.56 -7.28 -11.43
N LEU A 579 18.21 -6.11 -10.90
CA LEU A 579 18.80 -5.54 -9.70
C LEU A 579 17.91 -5.90 -8.52
N GLU A 580 18.44 -6.68 -7.58
CA GLU A 580 17.74 -7.11 -6.38
C GLU A 580 18.28 -6.35 -5.17
N VAL A 581 17.36 -5.85 -4.34
CA VAL A 581 17.68 -5.00 -3.18
C VAL A 581 17.03 -5.55 -1.92
N HIS A 582 17.81 -5.54 -0.83
CA HIS A 582 17.35 -5.98 0.49
C HIS A 582 16.91 -4.80 1.38
N SER A 583 17.29 -3.58 1.03
CA SER A 583 16.86 -2.35 1.72
C SER A 583 16.69 -1.22 0.71
N LEU A 584 15.66 -0.39 0.88
CA LEU A 584 15.45 0.83 0.10
C LEU A 584 15.69 2.07 1.00
N PRO A 585 16.27 3.15 0.46
CA PRO A 585 16.50 4.36 1.24
C PRO A 585 15.21 5.09 1.59
N ASN A 586 15.11 5.54 2.83
CA ASN A 586 13.98 6.33 3.35
C ASN A 586 14.45 7.30 4.46
N ALA A 587 13.64 8.31 4.80
CA ALA A 587 14.02 9.34 5.77
C ALA A 587 14.22 8.82 7.21
N ILE A 588 13.78 7.61 7.53
CA ILE A 588 13.94 7.01 8.85
C ILE A 588 15.25 6.22 8.92
N ASP A 589 15.43 5.25 8.02
CA ASP A 589 16.59 4.35 8.00
C ASP A 589 17.81 4.97 7.30
N GLY A 590 17.60 6.06 6.54
CA GLY A 590 18.61 6.76 5.77
C GLY A 590 18.93 6.07 4.45
N ASN A 591 20.12 5.47 4.39
CA ASN A 591 20.65 4.83 3.19
C ASN A 591 20.04 3.45 2.97
N GLY A 592 20.06 2.96 1.72
CA GLY A 592 19.68 1.59 1.38
C GLY A 592 20.67 0.96 0.40
N ALA A 593 20.29 -0.18 -0.18
CA ALA A 593 21.12 -0.87 -1.17
C ALA A 593 21.48 -0.01 -2.39
N ILE A 594 20.62 0.94 -2.73
CA ILE A 594 20.70 1.83 -3.90
C ILE A 594 21.07 3.27 -3.54
N GLY A 595 21.90 3.45 -2.50
CA GLY A 595 22.35 4.77 -2.04
C GLY A 595 21.34 5.44 -1.11
N GLY A 596 21.49 6.75 -0.92
CA GLY A 596 20.63 7.56 -0.04
C GLY A 596 19.31 8.04 -0.65
N VAL A 597 18.50 8.72 0.16
CA VAL A 597 17.27 9.40 -0.29
C VAL A 597 17.59 10.48 -1.32
N SER A 598 16.77 10.60 -2.36
CA SER A 598 16.94 11.66 -3.36
C SER A 598 15.64 12.00 -4.08
N THR A 599 15.36 13.28 -4.25
CA THR A 599 14.24 13.78 -5.07
C THR A 599 14.59 13.87 -6.55
N ASN A 600 15.87 13.69 -6.93
CA ASN A 600 16.30 13.74 -8.31
C ASN A 600 16.09 12.37 -8.99
N ALA A 601 14.97 12.22 -9.68
CA ALA A 601 14.61 11.00 -10.40
C ALA A 601 15.62 10.57 -11.49
N GLN A 602 16.54 11.44 -11.92
CA GLN A 602 17.57 11.08 -12.92
C GLN A 602 18.71 10.24 -12.33
N LEU A 603 18.80 10.13 -11.00
CA LEU A 603 19.83 9.34 -10.31
C LEU A 603 19.44 7.87 -10.10
N LEU A 604 18.21 7.49 -10.45
CA LEU A 604 17.75 6.10 -10.51
C LEU A 604 16.89 5.92 -11.75
N GLU A 605 17.44 5.27 -12.77
CA GLU A 605 16.75 5.00 -14.03
C GLU A 605 16.68 3.50 -14.28
N ILE A 606 15.48 3.00 -14.56
CA ILE A 606 15.28 1.64 -15.08
C ILE A 606 14.79 1.77 -16.52
N ASN A 607 15.54 1.18 -17.45
CA ASN A 607 15.33 1.30 -18.89
C ASN A 607 15.49 -0.07 -19.59
N GLY A 608 14.67 -1.03 -19.17
CA GLY A 608 14.57 -2.38 -19.74
C GLY A 608 14.69 -3.51 -18.70
N GLY A 609 15.30 -3.24 -17.54
CA GLY A 609 15.53 -4.25 -16.51
C GLY A 609 14.43 -4.37 -15.44
N THR A 610 14.72 -5.20 -14.44
CA THR A 610 13.87 -5.47 -13.28
C THR A 610 14.51 -4.97 -11.99
N LEU A 611 13.74 -4.26 -11.16
CA LEU A 611 14.06 -4.02 -9.76
C LEU A 611 13.27 -5.02 -8.90
N ARG A 612 13.97 -5.93 -8.22
CA ARG A 612 13.39 -6.91 -7.30
C ARG A 612 13.54 -6.45 -5.85
N ILE A 613 12.42 -6.26 -5.16
CA ILE A 613 12.40 -5.91 -3.73
C ILE A 613 12.32 -7.20 -2.92
N ALA A 614 13.44 -7.60 -2.30
CA ALA A 614 13.57 -8.88 -1.61
C ALA A 614 12.99 -8.89 -0.20
N GLN A 615 12.98 -7.74 0.48
CA GLN A 615 12.48 -7.58 1.85
C GLN A 615 11.53 -6.38 1.95
N ALA A 616 10.66 -6.39 2.96
CA ALA A 616 9.67 -5.33 3.13
C ALA A 616 10.38 -3.99 3.38
N SER A 617 10.09 -2.97 2.56
CA SER A 617 10.81 -1.71 2.64
C SER A 617 9.99 -0.53 2.14
N THR A 618 10.37 0.68 2.56
CA THR A 618 9.87 1.95 2.02
C THR A 618 10.99 2.64 1.24
N SER A 619 10.69 3.22 0.09
CA SER A 619 11.61 4.07 -0.64
C SER A 619 11.10 5.51 -0.71
N GLU A 620 12.00 6.44 -0.44
CA GLU A 620 11.82 7.88 -0.68
C GLU A 620 12.80 8.41 -1.74
N ARG A 621 13.34 7.50 -2.56
CA ARG A 621 14.16 7.85 -3.72
C ARG A 621 13.30 7.91 -4.98
N ALA A 622 13.30 9.06 -5.64
CA ALA A 622 12.60 9.26 -6.90
C ALA A 622 13.28 8.45 -8.02
N MET A 623 12.52 8.01 -9.02
CA MET A 623 13.04 7.20 -10.13
C MET A 623 12.44 7.58 -11.49
N THR A 624 13.20 7.30 -12.55
CA THR A 624 12.79 7.47 -13.95
C THR A 624 12.57 6.11 -14.63
N ILE A 625 11.44 5.97 -15.31
CA ILE A 625 11.14 4.87 -16.23
C ILE A 625 11.59 5.27 -17.64
N GLY A 626 12.67 4.64 -18.11
CA GLY A 626 13.22 4.84 -19.44
C GLY A 626 12.31 4.34 -20.56
N ALA A 627 12.64 4.65 -21.82
CA ALA A 627 11.80 4.34 -22.97
C ALA A 627 11.55 2.84 -23.20
N ASN A 628 12.46 1.98 -22.76
CA ASN A 628 12.32 0.52 -22.85
C ASN A 628 11.45 -0.07 -21.74
N GLY A 629 10.96 0.76 -20.80
CA GLY A 629 10.14 0.35 -19.67
C GLY A 629 10.95 -0.15 -18.48
N ALA A 630 10.24 -0.60 -17.45
CA ALA A 630 10.80 -1.14 -16.22
C ALA A 630 9.91 -2.24 -15.67
N THR A 631 10.48 -3.21 -14.97
CA THR A 631 9.71 -4.13 -14.13
C THR A 631 10.03 -3.88 -12.66
N ILE A 632 9.00 -3.75 -11.81
CA ILE A 632 9.16 -3.86 -10.35
C ILE A 632 8.56 -5.19 -9.92
N HIS A 633 9.39 -6.04 -9.31
CA HIS A 633 9.00 -7.33 -8.75
C HIS A 633 8.98 -7.25 -7.22
N THR A 634 7.81 -7.48 -6.62
CA THR A 634 7.64 -7.47 -5.16
C THR A 634 7.68 -8.89 -4.59
N ALA A 635 8.87 -9.33 -4.18
CA ALA A 635 9.02 -10.56 -3.39
C ALA A 635 8.63 -10.34 -1.92
N ALA A 636 8.54 -9.08 -1.48
CA ALA A 636 7.96 -8.61 -0.23
C ALA A 636 7.19 -7.29 -0.47
N PRO A 637 6.32 -6.84 0.47
CA PRO A 637 5.57 -5.59 0.33
C PRO A 637 6.50 -4.37 0.24
N ALA A 638 6.21 -3.44 -0.67
CA ALA A 638 7.01 -2.24 -0.87
C ALA A 638 6.15 -0.98 -0.88
N LYS A 639 6.64 0.10 -0.25
CA LYS A 639 6.06 1.45 -0.38
C LYS A 639 7.00 2.35 -1.15
N TRP A 640 6.49 3.01 -2.19
CA TRP A 640 7.22 4.00 -2.97
C TRP A 640 6.61 5.38 -2.72
N ASN A 641 7.24 6.12 -1.81
CA ASN A 641 6.77 7.42 -1.34
C ASN A 641 7.31 8.59 -2.17
N ALA A 642 8.28 8.35 -3.05
CA ALA A 642 8.82 9.38 -3.94
C ALA A 642 8.25 9.27 -5.36
N LEU A 643 8.46 10.32 -6.16
CA LEU A 643 7.91 10.42 -7.50
C LEU A 643 8.55 9.42 -8.49
N ILE A 644 7.70 8.72 -9.25
CA ILE A 644 8.09 7.91 -10.42
C ILE A 644 7.68 8.68 -11.69
N ILE A 645 8.67 9.05 -12.51
CA ILE A 645 8.47 9.79 -13.77
C ILE A 645 8.92 8.97 -14.97
N GLY A 646 8.69 9.46 -16.18
CA GLY A 646 9.27 8.88 -17.40
C GLY A 646 8.28 8.79 -18.55
N ASN A 647 8.75 8.20 -19.65
CA ASN A 647 7.93 7.99 -20.86
C ASN A 647 7.74 6.50 -21.19
N GLY A 648 8.35 5.57 -20.44
CA GLY A 648 8.12 4.14 -20.60
C GLY A 648 6.94 3.59 -19.80
N HIS A 649 6.73 2.28 -19.92
CA HIS A 649 5.77 1.51 -19.14
C HIS A 649 6.43 0.90 -17.90
N LEU A 650 5.71 0.84 -16.78
CA LEU A 650 6.10 0.14 -15.58
C LEU A 650 5.28 -1.15 -15.46
N THR A 651 5.94 -2.30 -15.44
CA THR A 651 5.31 -3.60 -15.20
C THR A 651 5.44 -3.99 -13.74
N LYS A 652 4.31 -4.25 -13.08
CA LYS A 652 4.25 -4.78 -11.72
C LYS A 652 4.06 -6.30 -11.75
N THR A 653 4.99 -7.03 -11.11
CA THR A 653 4.93 -8.48 -10.90
C THR A 653 5.11 -8.85 -9.42
N GLY A 654 4.91 -10.11 -9.06
CA GLY A 654 4.98 -10.60 -7.68
C GLY A 654 3.66 -10.41 -6.93
N THR A 655 3.39 -11.30 -5.98
CA THR A 655 2.10 -11.37 -5.26
C THR A 655 1.90 -10.27 -4.23
N HIS A 656 2.95 -9.58 -3.79
CA HIS A 656 2.88 -8.59 -2.72
C HIS A 656 2.53 -7.19 -3.24
N ASP A 657 2.08 -6.34 -2.33
CA ASP A 657 1.65 -4.98 -2.60
C ASP A 657 2.83 -4.06 -2.96
N LEU A 658 2.62 -3.19 -3.95
CA LEU A 658 3.42 -2.01 -4.24
C LEU A 658 2.57 -0.76 -4.01
N ALA A 659 2.88 0.03 -2.99
CA ALA A 659 2.12 1.23 -2.66
C ALA A 659 2.75 2.48 -3.29
N PHE A 660 1.93 3.37 -3.84
CA PHE A 660 2.34 4.68 -4.38
C PHE A 660 1.71 5.80 -3.56
N ARG A 661 2.53 6.77 -3.16
CA ARG A 661 2.08 7.98 -2.45
C ARG A 661 1.92 9.19 -3.37
N GLU A 662 2.75 9.28 -4.41
CA GLU A 662 2.91 10.48 -5.24
C GLU A 662 2.14 10.42 -6.57
N ALA A 663 1.98 11.60 -7.19
CA ALA A 663 1.33 11.76 -8.49
C ALA A 663 2.25 11.32 -9.65
N ASN A 664 2.44 10.01 -9.82
CA ASN A 664 3.37 9.47 -10.82
C ASN A 664 2.98 9.82 -12.27
N THR A 665 3.99 10.03 -13.13
CA THR A 665 3.81 10.58 -14.49
C THR A 665 4.36 9.71 -15.63
N PHE A 666 4.81 8.49 -15.33
CA PHE A 666 5.19 7.50 -16.35
C PHE A 666 4.00 7.09 -17.23
N SER A 667 4.27 6.54 -18.41
CA SER A 667 3.26 6.40 -19.48
C SER A 667 2.17 5.39 -19.15
N GLU A 668 2.54 4.18 -18.72
CA GLU A 668 1.59 3.09 -18.52
C GLU A 668 2.01 2.21 -17.33
N LEU A 669 1.04 1.77 -16.52
CA LEU A 669 1.21 0.74 -15.51
C LEU A 669 0.61 -0.56 -16.03
N ILE A 670 1.43 -1.59 -16.18
CA ILE A 670 1.00 -2.94 -16.55
C ILE A 670 0.94 -3.80 -15.27
N LEU A 671 -0.26 -4.21 -14.88
CA LEU A 671 -0.50 -5.05 -13.71
C LEU A 671 -0.58 -6.51 -14.15
N LYS A 672 0.43 -7.32 -13.83
CA LYS A 672 0.40 -8.77 -14.06
C LYS A 672 -0.03 -9.55 -12.82
N GLU A 673 0.44 -9.13 -11.64
CA GLU A 673 0.20 -9.83 -10.38
C GLU A 673 0.30 -8.89 -9.16
N GLY A 674 -0.36 -9.28 -8.07
CA GLY A 674 -0.37 -8.55 -6.80
C GLY A 674 -1.19 -7.27 -6.88
N THR A 675 -0.97 -6.38 -5.92
CA THR A 675 -1.69 -5.10 -5.80
C THR A 675 -0.77 -3.91 -6.07
N VAL A 676 -1.29 -2.90 -6.75
CA VAL A 676 -0.82 -1.53 -6.61
C VAL A 676 -1.83 -0.75 -5.76
N GLN A 677 -1.36 -0.19 -4.65
CA GLN A 677 -2.17 0.62 -3.72
C GLN A 677 -1.83 2.10 -3.89
N LEU A 678 -2.81 2.96 -4.12
CA LEU A 678 -2.65 4.41 -4.02
C LEU A 678 -2.91 4.82 -2.57
N THR A 679 -1.93 5.40 -1.87
CA THR A 679 -2.03 5.67 -0.42
C THR A 679 -2.40 7.10 -0.07
N SER A 680 -2.67 7.94 -1.06
CA SER A 680 -3.06 9.35 -0.86
C SER A 680 -4.05 9.81 -1.94
N GLU A 681 -4.75 10.91 -1.68
CA GLU A 681 -5.70 11.56 -2.61
C GLU A 681 -5.06 12.07 -3.90
N HIS A 682 -3.76 12.36 -3.90
CA HIS A 682 -3.04 12.87 -5.06
C HIS A 682 -2.21 11.79 -5.76
N ALA A 683 -2.15 10.58 -5.19
CA ALA A 683 -1.41 9.49 -5.78
C ALA A 683 -1.99 9.12 -7.15
N LEU A 684 -1.12 8.92 -8.14
CA LEU A 684 -1.52 8.46 -9.47
C LEU A 684 -0.77 7.17 -9.81
N PRO A 685 -1.43 6.19 -10.45
CA PRO A 685 -0.78 4.95 -10.88
C PRO A 685 0.08 5.12 -12.13
N GLY A 686 0.22 6.34 -12.67
CA GLY A 686 0.75 6.63 -14.00
C GLY A 686 -0.33 7.21 -14.92
N LYS A 687 -0.02 7.43 -16.20
CA LYS A 687 -0.96 8.04 -17.15
C LYS A 687 -2.05 7.10 -17.66
N LYS A 688 -1.85 5.77 -17.58
CA LYS A 688 -2.76 4.72 -18.05
C LYS A 688 -2.50 3.42 -17.28
N VAL A 689 -3.53 2.61 -17.06
CA VAL A 689 -3.43 1.31 -16.38
C VAL A 689 -3.89 0.20 -17.33
N ILE A 690 -3.09 -0.85 -17.46
CA ILE A 690 -3.34 -2.05 -18.24
C ILE A 690 -3.39 -3.24 -17.28
N PHE A 691 -4.52 -3.93 -17.25
CA PHE A 691 -4.70 -5.16 -16.49
C PHE A 691 -4.37 -6.37 -17.38
N GLU A 692 -3.21 -6.97 -17.13
CA GLU A 692 -2.86 -8.33 -17.53
C GLU A 692 -3.08 -9.34 -16.37
N GLY A 693 -3.80 -8.89 -15.34
CA GLY A 693 -3.93 -9.53 -14.04
C GLY A 693 -3.96 -8.47 -12.93
N GLY A 694 -3.73 -8.92 -11.70
CA GLY A 694 -3.50 -8.05 -10.55
C GLY A 694 -4.67 -7.16 -10.12
N ILE A 695 -4.35 -6.24 -9.21
CA ILE A 695 -5.29 -5.40 -8.48
C ILE A 695 -4.79 -3.96 -8.49
N LEU A 696 -5.65 -3.01 -8.85
CA LEU A 696 -5.48 -1.60 -8.52
C LEU A 696 -6.40 -1.27 -7.34
N ARG A 697 -5.86 -0.66 -6.30
CA ARG A 697 -6.61 -0.22 -5.14
C ARG A 697 -6.38 1.26 -4.90
N ASP A 698 -7.43 2.05 -5.07
CA ASP A 698 -7.39 3.48 -4.81
C ASP A 698 -7.36 3.78 -3.31
N HIS A 699 -7.08 5.05 -2.97
CA HIS A 699 -7.08 5.53 -1.59
C HIS A 699 -8.53 5.66 -1.09
N ASP A 700 -9.01 4.70 -0.31
CA ASP A 700 -10.38 4.71 0.20
C ASP A 700 -10.54 5.63 1.42
N SER A 701 -11.19 6.78 1.20
CA SER A 701 -11.41 7.80 2.23
C SER A 701 -12.85 8.29 2.19
N GLY A 702 -13.67 7.89 3.16
CA GLY A 702 -15.08 8.32 3.24
C GLY A 702 -15.30 9.84 3.38
N GLY A 703 -14.24 10.61 3.64
CA GLY A 703 -14.25 12.08 3.69
C GLY A 703 -13.84 12.76 2.38
N SER A 704 -13.31 12.02 1.41
CA SER A 704 -12.74 12.56 0.16
C SER A 704 -13.81 12.99 -0.86
N TYR A 705 -13.36 13.72 -1.87
CA TYR A 705 -14.05 13.96 -3.14
C TYR A 705 -13.00 13.94 -4.25
N SER A 706 -12.52 12.74 -4.56
CA SER A 706 -11.39 12.53 -5.47
C SER A 706 -11.84 12.41 -6.94
N TYR A 707 -10.88 12.48 -7.85
CA TYR A 707 -11.12 12.38 -9.29
C TYR A 707 -10.11 11.43 -9.94
N SER A 708 -10.60 10.49 -10.73
CA SER A 708 -9.78 9.54 -11.50
C SER A 708 -10.06 9.67 -12.99
N GLY A 709 -9.01 10.00 -13.76
CA GLY A 709 -9.10 10.25 -15.20
C GLY A 709 -8.16 9.42 -16.09
N TYR A 710 -7.33 8.55 -15.50
CA TYR A 710 -6.36 7.74 -16.25
C TYR A 710 -7.06 6.59 -17.00
N PRO A 711 -6.81 6.37 -18.31
CA PRO A 711 -7.42 5.27 -19.06
C PRO A 711 -7.16 3.89 -18.46
N LEU A 712 -8.16 3.01 -18.55
CA LEU A 712 -8.09 1.61 -18.15
C LEU A 712 -8.19 0.70 -19.38
N VAL A 713 -7.37 -0.35 -19.40
CA VAL A 713 -7.41 -1.43 -20.40
C VAL A 713 -7.46 -2.76 -19.67
N VAL A 714 -8.36 -3.66 -20.07
CA VAL A 714 -8.32 -5.06 -19.61
C VAL A 714 -8.08 -5.96 -20.80
N GLU A 715 -6.91 -6.58 -20.84
CA GLU A 715 -6.47 -7.41 -21.95
C GLU A 715 -7.36 -8.64 -22.12
N GLU A 716 -7.42 -9.15 -23.36
CA GLU A 716 -8.24 -10.31 -23.69
C GLU A 716 -7.85 -11.53 -22.84
N GLY A 717 -8.86 -12.21 -22.27
CA GLY A 717 -8.65 -13.37 -21.40
C GLY A 717 -8.11 -13.05 -20.00
N GLN A 718 -7.81 -11.77 -19.70
CA GLN A 718 -7.28 -11.36 -18.39
C GLN A 718 -8.37 -10.91 -17.44
N THR A 719 -8.08 -10.98 -16.13
CA THR A 719 -8.96 -10.46 -15.07
C THR A 719 -8.23 -9.42 -14.24
N GLY A 720 -8.71 -8.18 -14.28
CA GLY A 720 -8.25 -7.10 -13.42
C GLY A 720 -9.25 -6.81 -12.31
N THR A 721 -8.78 -6.39 -11.14
CA THR A 721 -9.66 -5.90 -10.06
C THR A 721 -9.36 -4.44 -9.74
N LEU A 722 -10.40 -3.62 -9.70
CA LEU A 722 -10.37 -2.23 -9.24
C LEU A 722 -11.13 -2.12 -7.93
N PHE A 723 -10.42 -1.78 -6.85
CA PHE A 723 -11.03 -1.28 -5.62
C PHE A 723 -11.07 0.24 -5.71
N THR A 724 -12.28 0.79 -5.78
CA THR A 724 -12.46 2.23 -5.93
C THR A 724 -12.37 2.96 -4.59
N ASP A 725 -12.27 4.29 -4.62
CA ASP A 725 -12.42 5.16 -3.44
C ASP A 725 -13.91 5.44 -3.17
N GLY A 726 -14.31 5.42 -1.89
CA GLY A 726 -15.66 5.57 -1.38
C GLY A 726 -16.34 6.92 -1.64
N ARG A 727 -15.65 7.88 -2.27
CA ARG A 727 -16.19 9.14 -2.84
C ARG A 727 -15.36 9.70 -4.02
N CYS A 728 -15.18 8.91 -5.07
CA CYS A 728 -14.47 9.33 -6.29
C CYS A 728 -15.38 9.50 -7.52
N THR A 729 -15.01 10.44 -8.41
CA THR A 729 -15.52 10.51 -9.78
C THR A 729 -14.55 9.85 -10.76
N TYR A 730 -14.97 8.74 -11.34
CA TYR A 730 -14.25 8.00 -12.40
C TYR A 730 -14.68 8.50 -13.78
N ALA A 731 -13.87 9.37 -14.37
CA ALA A 731 -14.07 9.96 -15.70
C ALA A 731 -13.14 9.34 -16.78
N ASN A 732 -12.48 8.23 -16.45
CA ASN A 732 -11.58 7.51 -17.34
C ASN A 732 -12.27 6.82 -18.52
N THR A 733 -11.48 6.44 -19.53
CA THR A 733 -11.94 5.48 -20.54
C THR A 733 -11.71 4.04 -20.07
N LEU A 734 -12.49 3.10 -20.59
CA LEU A 734 -12.29 1.65 -20.43
C LEU A 734 -12.32 0.99 -21.80
N THR A 735 -11.32 0.17 -22.10
CA THR A 735 -11.17 -0.57 -23.37
C THR A 735 -10.64 -1.99 -23.13
N GLY A 736 -10.66 -2.83 -24.17
CA GLY A 736 -10.30 -4.24 -24.08
C GLY A 736 -11.50 -5.17 -23.97
N SER A 737 -11.24 -6.47 -23.76
CA SER A 737 -12.23 -7.55 -23.81
C SER A 737 -12.15 -8.56 -22.66
N GLY A 738 -11.25 -8.35 -21.68
CA GLY A 738 -11.16 -9.19 -20.49
C GLY A 738 -12.27 -8.96 -19.46
N THR A 739 -12.04 -9.38 -18.21
CA THR A 739 -12.96 -9.16 -17.08
C THR A 739 -12.44 -8.08 -16.14
N LEU A 740 -13.17 -6.99 -15.98
CA LEU A 740 -12.93 -5.99 -14.94
C LEU A 740 -13.84 -6.26 -13.74
N ARG A 741 -13.25 -6.64 -12.61
CA ARG A 741 -13.94 -6.67 -11.32
C ARG A 741 -13.90 -5.29 -10.68
N VAL A 742 -15.04 -4.78 -10.26
CA VAL A 742 -15.16 -3.47 -9.60
C VAL A 742 -15.74 -3.67 -8.21
N SER A 743 -14.98 -3.25 -7.20
CA SER A 743 -15.41 -3.24 -5.80
C SER A 743 -15.61 -1.80 -5.34
N VAL A 744 -16.86 -1.40 -5.16
CA VAL A 744 -17.22 -0.09 -4.64
C VAL A 744 -17.32 -0.16 -3.11
N PRO A 745 -16.47 0.54 -2.35
CA PRO A 745 -16.59 0.56 -0.90
C PRO A 745 -17.72 1.50 -0.45
N TRP A 746 -17.99 1.52 0.85
CA TRP A 746 -18.84 2.55 1.42
C TRP A 746 -18.10 3.90 1.33
N ILE A 747 -18.67 4.96 0.78
CA ILE A 747 -20.11 5.18 0.61
C ILE A 747 -20.60 4.85 -0.81
N ARG A 748 -19.91 5.35 -1.85
CA ARG A 748 -20.30 5.21 -3.27
C ARG A 748 -19.22 5.77 -4.20
N SER A 749 -19.18 5.32 -5.45
CA SER A 749 -18.33 5.93 -6.50
C SER A 749 -19.17 6.32 -7.72
N ASP A 750 -18.85 7.46 -8.33
CA ASP A 750 -19.56 8.03 -9.47
C ASP A 750 -18.79 7.74 -10.77
N PHE A 751 -19.44 7.16 -11.77
CA PHE A 751 -18.82 6.73 -13.03
C PHE A 751 -19.34 7.57 -14.20
N GLU A 752 -18.50 8.46 -14.71
CA GLU A 752 -18.78 9.41 -15.80
C GLU A 752 -18.07 9.05 -17.11
N GLY A 753 -17.07 8.18 -17.02
CA GLY A 753 -16.19 7.77 -18.10
C GLY A 753 -16.87 7.22 -19.35
N ASN A 754 -16.19 7.31 -20.51
CA ASN A 754 -16.63 6.65 -21.73
C ASN A 754 -16.11 5.21 -21.79
N TRP A 755 -16.98 4.26 -21.44
CA TRP A 755 -16.68 2.83 -21.44
C TRP A 755 -17.36 2.09 -22.61
N SER A 756 -17.92 2.82 -23.58
CA SER A 756 -18.68 2.24 -24.70
C SER A 756 -17.84 1.34 -25.62
N ASN A 757 -16.50 1.51 -25.63
CA ASN A 757 -15.57 0.70 -26.42
C ASN A 757 -15.11 -0.58 -25.70
N PHE A 758 -15.51 -0.80 -24.44
CA PHE A 758 -15.19 -2.04 -23.73
C PHE A 758 -16.12 -3.17 -24.17
N SER A 759 -15.54 -4.27 -24.64
CA SER A 759 -16.27 -5.45 -25.12
C SER A 759 -16.15 -6.66 -24.20
N GLY A 760 -15.58 -6.47 -23.00
CA GLY A 760 -15.41 -7.52 -22.00
C GLY A 760 -16.56 -7.61 -20.99
N THR A 761 -16.25 -8.16 -19.82
CA THR A 761 -17.17 -8.29 -18.69
C THR A 761 -16.86 -7.28 -17.60
N ILE A 762 -17.86 -6.51 -17.17
CA ILE A 762 -17.80 -5.66 -15.98
C ILE A 762 -18.52 -6.42 -14.87
N GLN A 763 -17.78 -6.87 -13.85
CA GLN A 763 -18.32 -7.63 -12.72
C GLN A 763 -18.34 -6.78 -11.45
N LEU A 764 -19.52 -6.56 -10.87
CA LEU A 764 -19.68 -5.78 -9.63
C LEU A 764 -19.60 -6.69 -8.40
N LEU A 765 -18.68 -6.40 -7.49
CA LEU A 765 -18.37 -7.29 -6.36
C LEU A 765 -19.10 -6.95 -5.05
N THR A 766 -19.66 -5.75 -4.92
CA THR A 766 -20.23 -5.25 -3.66
C THR A 766 -21.67 -4.79 -3.82
N GLY A 767 -22.42 -4.76 -2.70
CA GLY A 767 -23.78 -4.20 -2.64
C GLY A 767 -23.87 -2.67 -2.63
N ASN A 768 -22.73 -1.96 -2.71
CA ASN A 768 -22.71 -0.50 -2.79
C ASN A 768 -22.97 -0.04 -4.23
N PRO A 769 -23.60 1.13 -4.42
CA PRO A 769 -24.02 1.57 -5.74
C PRO A 769 -22.82 1.93 -6.65
N PHE A 770 -22.73 1.23 -7.79
CA PHE A 770 -22.08 1.75 -8.99
C PHE A 770 -22.98 2.83 -9.57
N ARG A 771 -22.64 4.11 -9.34
CA ARG A 771 -23.47 5.24 -9.76
C ARG A 771 -23.10 5.67 -11.17
N ASN A 772 -23.89 5.23 -12.14
CA ASN A 772 -23.70 5.59 -13.53
C ASN A 772 -24.16 7.03 -13.80
N PHE A 773 -23.20 7.89 -14.13
CA PHE A 773 -23.42 9.22 -14.69
C PHE A 773 -23.01 9.32 -16.17
N SER A 774 -22.45 8.27 -16.76
CA SER A 774 -22.04 8.25 -18.16
C SER A 774 -23.24 8.23 -19.11
N THR A 775 -23.18 8.98 -20.20
CA THR A 775 -24.18 9.00 -21.29
C THR A 775 -23.82 8.09 -22.47
N HIS A 776 -22.67 7.40 -22.41
CA HIS A 776 -22.15 6.61 -23.53
C HIS A 776 -22.74 5.18 -23.58
N GLY A 777 -23.22 4.67 -22.45
CA GLY A 777 -23.74 3.31 -22.33
C GLY A 777 -22.66 2.22 -22.33
N TYR A 778 -23.12 0.97 -22.25
CA TYR A 778 -22.32 -0.25 -22.10
C TYR A 778 -22.73 -1.30 -23.15
N ALA A 779 -23.06 -0.84 -24.35
CA ALA A 779 -23.68 -1.65 -25.41
C ALA A 779 -22.80 -2.83 -25.90
N ASN A 780 -21.48 -2.74 -25.71
CA ASN A 780 -20.54 -3.79 -26.09
C ASN A 780 -20.16 -4.71 -24.93
N ALA A 781 -20.46 -4.34 -23.68
CA ALA A 781 -20.02 -5.06 -22.50
C ALA A 781 -21.06 -6.08 -21.99
N VAL A 782 -20.57 -7.12 -21.32
CA VAL A 782 -21.39 -7.91 -20.39
C VAL A 782 -21.37 -7.21 -19.03
N LEU A 783 -22.53 -6.84 -18.50
CA LEU A 783 -22.66 -6.39 -17.11
C LEU A 783 -23.05 -7.57 -16.23
N ASP A 784 -22.13 -8.04 -15.40
CA ASP A 784 -22.36 -9.07 -14.40
C ASP A 784 -22.56 -8.42 -13.03
N LEU A 785 -23.80 -8.46 -12.52
CA LEU A 785 -24.12 -7.93 -11.20
C LEU A 785 -23.76 -8.88 -10.07
N HIS A 786 -23.16 -10.04 -10.35
CA HIS A 786 -22.82 -11.08 -9.37
C HIS A 786 -24.04 -11.39 -8.46
N HIS A 787 -23.84 -11.60 -7.15
CA HIS A 787 -24.93 -11.86 -6.21
C HIS A 787 -25.69 -10.60 -5.77
N GLU A 788 -24.95 -9.56 -5.37
CA GLU A 788 -25.49 -8.36 -4.69
C GLU A 788 -25.16 -7.04 -5.40
N GLY A 789 -24.49 -7.08 -6.56
CA GLY A 789 -24.04 -5.91 -7.30
C GLY A 789 -25.19 -4.95 -7.59
N TYR A 790 -24.95 -3.66 -7.36
CA TYR A 790 -25.97 -2.63 -7.51
C TYR A 790 -25.54 -1.58 -8.54
N PHE A 791 -26.23 -1.55 -9.68
CA PHE A 791 -26.01 -0.55 -10.73
C PHE A 791 -27.15 0.47 -10.72
N GLU A 792 -26.80 1.73 -10.45
CA GLU A 792 -27.74 2.84 -10.30
C GLU A 792 -27.49 3.92 -11.35
N ASP A 793 -28.44 4.13 -12.27
CA ASP A 793 -28.38 5.24 -13.21
C ASP A 793 -28.87 6.54 -12.55
N MET A 794 -27.97 7.52 -12.48
CA MET A 794 -28.23 8.78 -11.78
C MET A 794 -28.85 9.85 -12.68
N ARG A 795 -29.03 9.58 -13.97
CA ARG A 795 -29.55 10.55 -14.97
C ARG A 795 -30.99 10.27 -15.39
N THR A 796 -31.56 9.13 -15.01
CA THR A 796 -32.88 8.69 -15.47
C THR A 796 -32.97 8.64 -16.99
N GLN A 797 -31.94 8.10 -17.62
CA GLN A 797 -31.75 8.09 -19.08
C GLN A 797 -32.02 6.72 -19.70
N THR A 798 -31.81 6.61 -21.02
CA THR A 798 -31.69 5.31 -21.68
C THR A 798 -30.30 4.74 -21.47
N VAL A 799 -30.21 3.54 -20.89
CA VAL A 799 -28.94 2.83 -20.68
C VAL A 799 -28.93 1.57 -21.53
N SER A 800 -27.99 1.51 -22.47
CA SER A 800 -27.75 0.32 -23.30
C SER A 800 -26.73 -0.60 -22.64
N ILE A 801 -27.06 -1.88 -22.52
CA ILE A 801 -26.20 -2.93 -21.96
C ILE A 801 -26.13 -4.08 -22.97
N GLY A 802 -24.92 -4.50 -23.31
CA GLY A 802 -24.66 -5.57 -24.27
C GLY A 802 -25.30 -6.89 -23.90
N ALA A 803 -24.98 -7.40 -22.71
CA ALA A 803 -25.61 -8.54 -22.07
C ALA A 803 -25.66 -8.34 -20.55
N LEU A 804 -26.67 -8.88 -19.87
CA LEU A 804 -26.88 -8.70 -18.43
C LEU A 804 -26.92 -10.06 -17.72
N THR A 805 -26.13 -10.22 -16.66
CA THR A 805 -26.08 -11.46 -15.86
C THR A 805 -26.04 -11.18 -14.35
N GLY A 806 -26.18 -12.24 -13.54
CA GLY A 806 -26.19 -12.16 -12.08
C GLY A 806 -27.59 -12.01 -11.47
N SER A 807 -27.61 -11.85 -10.14
CA SER A 807 -28.81 -11.68 -9.29
C SER A 807 -28.88 -10.34 -8.56
N GLY A 808 -27.98 -9.41 -8.86
CA GLY A 808 -27.98 -8.06 -8.28
C GLY A 808 -29.13 -7.18 -8.78
N ARG A 809 -28.96 -5.86 -8.65
CA ARG A 809 -30.03 -4.87 -8.87
C ARG A 809 -29.69 -3.83 -9.92
N LEU A 810 -30.63 -3.56 -10.82
CA LEU A 810 -30.66 -2.35 -11.66
C LEU A 810 -31.70 -1.36 -11.13
N TRP A 811 -31.34 -0.06 -11.06
CA TRP A 811 -32.27 1.02 -10.71
C TRP A 811 -31.89 2.32 -11.44
N GLY A 812 -32.88 3.16 -11.74
CA GLY A 812 -32.70 4.60 -11.94
C GLY A 812 -32.99 5.04 -13.36
N ALA A 813 -32.73 4.18 -14.35
CA ALA A 813 -32.91 4.49 -15.77
C ALA A 813 -34.39 4.66 -16.16
N SER A 814 -34.66 5.50 -17.16
CA SER A 814 -35.99 5.58 -17.78
C SER A 814 -36.24 4.43 -18.75
N LEU A 815 -35.18 3.92 -19.38
CA LEU A 815 -35.21 2.78 -20.30
C LEU A 815 -33.93 1.94 -20.20
N TRP A 816 -34.07 0.64 -19.95
CA TRP A 816 -33.01 -0.36 -20.04
C TRP A 816 -33.06 -1.05 -21.40
N MET A 817 -32.11 -0.74 -22.29
CA MET A 817 -31.94 -1.44 -23.56
C MET A 817 -30.95 -2.59 -23.38
N LEU A 818 -31.43 -3.84 -23.44
CA LEU A 818 -30.64 -5.02 -23.12
C LEU A 818 -30.48 -5.91 -24.35
N GLY A 819 -29.26 -6.38 -24.64
CA GLY A 819 -29.01 -7.43 -25.64
C GLY A 819 -28.28 -7.01 -26.92
N SER A 820 -27.68 -5.80 -26.97
CA SER A 820 -27.00 -5.30 -28.18
C SER A 820 -25.79 -6.13 -28.63
N ARG A 821 -25.31 -7.08 -27.82
CA ARG A 821 -24.26 -8.05 -28.21
C ARG A 821 -24.74 -9.19 -29.09
N ASN A 822 -26.05 -9.35 -29.30
CA ASN A 822 -26.63 -10.44 -30.09
C ASN A 822 -26.38 -11.86 -29.52
N GLU A 823 -26.01 -11.95 -28.24
CA GLU A 823 -25.76 -13.19 -27.51
C GLU A 823 -26.94 -13.53 -26.60
N ASP A 824 -27.11 -14.82 -26.27
CA ASP A 824 -28.06 -15.26 -25.24
C ASP A 824 -27.54 -14.91 -23.84
N PHE A 825 -28.40 -14.44 -22.94
CA PHE A 825 -28.01 -14.10 -21.56
C PHE A 825 -29.10 -14.43 -20.56
N THR A 826 -28.71 -14.70 -19.32
CA THR A 826 -29.63 -15.05 -18.21
C THR A 826 -29.51 -14.05 -17.08
N PHE A 827 -30.64 -13.49 -16.65
CA PHE A 827 -30.72 -12.58 -15.53
C PHE A 827 -31.65 -13.12 -14.44
N SER A 828 -31.16 -13.11 -13.20
CA SER A 828 -31.87 -13.62 -12.02
C SER A 828 -32.02 -12.57 -10.90
N GLY A 829 -31.83 -11.29 -11.23
CA GLY A 829 -31.84 -10.21 -10.25
C GLY A 829 -33.14 -9.42 -10.21
N THR A 830 -33.04 -8.16 -9.78
CA THR A 830 -34.16 -7.22 -9.71
C THR A 830 -33.92 -6.00 -10.59
N ILE A 831 -34.97 -5.50 -11.24
CA ILE A 831 -34.96 -4.24 -11.98
C ILE A 831 -36.07 -3.39 -11.37
N THR A 832 -35.72 -2.35 -10.62
CA THR A 832 -36.70 -1.47 -9.97
C THR A 832 -36.88 -0.19 -10.78
N GLY A 833 -38.08 0.02 -11.32
CA GLY A 833 -38.42 1.20 -12.12
C GLY A 833 -37.84 1.17 -13.54
N GLY A 834 -38.34 2.06 -14.40
CA GLY A 834 -37.96 2.15 -15.81
C GLY A 834 -38.68 1.15 -16.73
N ASN A 835 -38.62 1.40 -18.04
CA ASN A 835 -39.03 0.44 -19.06
C ASN A 835 -37.87 -0.49 -19.42
N ILE A 836 -38.16 -1.70 -19.89
CA ILE A 836 -37.17 -2.63 -20.42
C ILE A 836 -37.43 -2.81 -21.91
N GLN A 837 -36.39 -2.71 -22.73
CA GLN A 837 -36.42 -3.04 -24.15
C GLN A 837 -35.36 -4.09 -24.47
N LYS A 838 -35.81 -5.28 -24.86
CA LYS A 838 -34.93 -6.34 -25.35
C LYS A 838 -34.63 -6.10 -26.84
N THR A 839 -33.36 -5.94 -27.18
CA THR A 839 -32.83 -5.72 -28.54
C THR A 839 -31.78 -6.79 -28.90
N GLY A 840 -31.38 -6.86 -30.17
CA GLY A 840 -30.43 -7.86 -30.66
C GLY A 840 -31.01 -9.26 -30.80
N SER A 841 -30.34 -10.10 -31.59
CA SER A 841 -30.86 -11.41 -32.00
C SER A 841 -30.88 -12.49 -30.92
N GLY A 842 -30.10 -12.33 -29.85
CA GLY A 842 -30.03 -13.30 -28.74
C GLY A 842 -31.31 -13.38 -27.90
N THR A 843 -31.39 -14.38 -27.04
CA THR A 843 -32.51 -14.65 -26.14
C THR A 843 -32.16 -14.19 -24.72
N MET A 844 -33.01 -13.35 -24.13
CA MET A 844 -32.93 -13.00 -22.71
C MET A 844 -33.73 -14.00 -21.88
N THR A 845 -33.05 -14.75 -21.00
CA THR A 845 -33.71 -15.61 -20.02
C THR A 845 -33.95 -14.85 -18.71
N ILE A 846 -35.22 -14.74 -18.31
CA ILE A 846 -35.63 -14.23 -17.01
C ILE A 846 -35.81 -15.43 -16.09
N ALA A 847 -34.91 -15.59 -15.11
CA ALA A 847 -34.88 -16.72 -14.18
C ALA A 847 -35.24 -16.32 -12.73
N SER A 848 -35.77 -15.11 -12.53
CA SER A 848 -36.28 -14.60 -11.25
C SER A 848 -37.57 -13.80 -11.44
N LYS A 849 -38.19 -13.39 -10.33
CA LYS A 849 -39.27 -12.41 -10.34
C LYS A 849 -38.67 -11.00 -10.42
N LEU A 850 -38.92 -10.29 -11.52
CA LEU A 850 -38.53 -8.89 -11.66
C LEU A 850 -39.57 -7.97 -11.02
N GLU A 851 -39.10 -6.89 -10.39
CA GLU A 851 -39.94 -5.85 -9.76
C GLU A 851 -40.04 -4.58 -10.63
N SER A 852 -40.46 -4.72 -11.89
CA SER A 852 -40.64 -3.56 -12.78
C SER A 852 -42.07 -2.97 -12.69
N SER A 853 -42.16 -1.64 -12.66
CA SER A 853 -43.41 -0.87 -12.71
C SER A 853 -43.74 -0.33 -14.11
N GLY A 854 -42.84 -0.51 -15.08
CA GLY A 854 -42.97 -0.04 -16.46
C GLY A 854 -43.44 -1.12 -17.45
N SER A 855 -43.00 -1.01 -18.70
CA SER A 855 -43.27 -1.99 -19.77
C SER A 855 -42.02 -2.79 -20.16
N LEU A 856 -42.22 -4.03 -20.60
CA LEU A 856 -41.21 -4.87 -21.25
C LEU A 856 -41.54 -4.96 -22.75
N THR A 857 -40.71 -4.35 -23.60
CA THR A 857 -40.84 -4.45 -25.06
C THR A 857 -39.76 -5.39 -25.60
N ILE A 858 -40.16 -6.43 -26.33
CA ILE A 858 -39.27 -7.33 -27.04
C ILE A 858 -39.22 -6.85 -28.49
N SER A 859 -38.14 -6.13 -28.85
CA SER A 859 -37.97 -5.55 -30.18
C SER A 859 -37.33 -6.53 -31.16
N GLU A 860 -36.36 -7.32 -30.71
CA GLU A 860 -35.60 -8.28 -31.51
C GLU A 860 -35.22 -9.51 -30.66
N GLY A 861 -34.95 -10.64 -31.32
CA GLY A 861 -34.63 -11.91 -30.65
C GLY A 861 -35.80 -12.42 -29.82
N GLY A 862 -35.54 -12.86 -28.59
CA GLY A 862 -36.62 -13.30 -27.71
C GLY A 862 -36.40 -13.10 -26.23
N VAL A 863 -37.48 -13.31 -25.47
CA VAL A 863 -37.45 -13.45 -24.01
C VAL A 863 -37.99 -14.81 -23.63
N LEU A 864 -37.20 -15.57 -22.87
CA LEU A 864 -37.58 -16.83 -22.25
C LEU A 864 -37.85 -16.58 -20.76
N VAL A 865 -39.08 -16.80 -20.29
CA VAL A 865 -39.39 -16.72 -18.85
C VAL A 865 -39.34 -18.13 -18.25
N ALA A 866 -38.28 -18.41 -17.49
CA ALA A 866 -38.00 -19.73 -16.94
C ALA A 866 -38.36 -19.81 -15.45
N GLY A 867 -39.20 -20.77 -15.08
CA GLY A 867 -39.65 -21.03 -13.71
C GLY A 867 -41.04 -20.48 -13.42
N SER A 868 -41.92 -21.30 -12.84
CA SER A 868 -43.37 -21.02 -12.74
C SER A 868 -43.76 -19.80 -11.91
N SER A 869 -42.85 -19.25 -11.11
CA SER A 869 -43.03 -18.04 -10.28
C SER A 869 -42.23 -16.83 -10.77
N ASN A 870 -41.47 -16.99 -11.86
CA ASN A 870 -40.55 -15.98 -12.39
C ASN A 870 -41.19 -15.21 -13.53
N GLY A 871 -40.69 -14.02 -13.81
CA GLY A 871 -41.19 -13.17 -14.90
C GLY A 871 -41.17 -11.68 -14.59
N PRO A 872 -41.62 -10.85 -15.54
CA PRO A 872 -41.54 -9.39 -15.46
C PRO A 872 -42.56 -8.76 -14.50
N GLY A 873 -43.18 -9.53 -13.60
CA GLY A 873 -44.16 -9.04 -12.64
C GLY A 873 -45.40 -8.44 -13.31
N THR A 874 -45.78 -7.24 -12.87
CA THR A 874 -46.96 -6.49 -13.34
C THR A 874 -46.73 -5.71 -14.64
N SER A 875 -45.54 -5.77 -15.23
CA SER A 875 -45.22 -5.02 -16.44
C SER A 875 -46.07 -5.46 -17.63
N ARG A 876 -46.53 -4.49 -18.42
CA ARG A 876 -47.11 -4.75 -19.75
C ARG A 876 -46.01 -5.28 -20.67
N VAL A 877 -46.25 -6.41 -21.33
CA VAL A 877 -45.31 -7.02 -22.27
C VAL A 877 -45.76 -6.78 -23.72
N ILE A 878 -44.86 -6.32 -24.58
CA ILE A 878 -45.13 -6.08 -26.01
C ILE A 878 -44.12 -6.85 -26.85
N VAL A 879 -44.59 -7.72 -27.74
CA VAL A 879 -43.74 -8.49 -28.66
C VAL A 879 -43.86 -7.89 -30.06
N LYS A 880 -42.75 -7.36 -30.59
CA LYS A 880 -42.68 -6.72 -31.91
C LYS A 880 -42.49 -7.73 -33.04
N ASN A 881 -42.56 -7.24 -34.27
CA ASN A 881 -42.33 -8.02 -35.48
C ASN A 881 -40.97 -8.75 -35.45
N GLY A 882 -40.96 -10.06 -35.69
CA GLY A 882 -39.77 -10.90 -35.72
C GLY A 882 -39.24 -11.31 -34.35
N ALA A 883 -39.80 -10.77 -33.26
CA ALA A 883 -39.44 -11.14 -31.89
C ALA A 883 -40.36 -12.23 -31.33
N PHE A 884 -39.92 -12.91 -30.27
CA PHE A 884 -40.72 -13.92 -29.59
C PHE A 884 -40.69 -13.84 -28.06
N LEU A 885 -41.79 -14.30 -27.46
CA LEU A 885 -41.91 -14.56 -26.02
C LEU A 885 -42.13 -16.06 -25.82
N SER A 886 -41.41 -16.68 -24.90
CA SER A 886 -41.48 -18.12 -24.64
C SER A 886 -41.30 -18.47 -23.15
N GLY A 887 -41.49 -19.74 -22.79
CA GLY A 887 -41.14 -20.28 -21.47
C GLY A 887 -42.32 -20.87 -20.70
N ASN A 888 -42.18 -20.93 -19.37
CA ASN A 888 -43.17 -21.50 -18.45
C ASN A 888 -43.45 -20.62 -17.22
N GLY A 889 -42.97 -19.38 -17.23
CA GLY A 889 -43.12 -18.45 -16.10
C GLY A 889 -44.46 -17.75 -16.00
N LEU A 890 -44.50 -16.74 -15.14
CA LEU A 890 -45.65 -15.95 -14.74
C LEU A 890 -45.51 -14.49 -15.19
N ILE A 891 -46.45 -14.04 -16.01
CA ILE A 891 -46.57 -12.65 -16.47
C ILE A 891 -47.91 -12.11 -15.98
N GLN A 892 -47.87 -11.14 -15.04
CA GLN A 892 -49.06 -10.61 -14.39
C GLN A 892 -49.63 -9.37 -15.10
N GLY A 893 -48.83 -8.71 -15.94
CA GLY A 893 -49.29 -7.64 -16.82
C GLY A 893 -49.88 -8.17 -18.14
N THR A 894 -50.57 -7.28 -18.87
CA THR A 894 -51.10 -7.60 -20.20
C THR A 894 -49.99 -7.91 -21.19
N VAL A 895 -50.14 -8.98 -21.96
CA VAL A 895 -49.24 -9.37 -23.05
C VAL A 895 -49.87 -9.01 -24.39
N THR A 896 -49.20 -8.18 -25.18
CA THR A 896 -49.62 -7.82 -26.54
C THR A 896 -48.64 -8.39 -27.55
N ILE A 897 -49.13 -9.23 -28.46
CA ILE A 897 -48.36 -9.73 -29.59
C ILE A 897 -48.74 -8.90 -30.83
N GLU A 898 -47.82 -8.07 -31.32
CA GLU A 898 -48.04 -7.26 -32.50
C GLU A 898 -47.92 -8.09 -33.80
N SER A 899 -48.28 -7.47 -34.93
CA SER A 899 -48.14 -8.10 -36.24
C SER A 899 -46.69 -8.57 -36.49
N GLY A 900 -46.51 -9.84 -36.85
CA GLY A 900 -45.21 -10.48 -37.06
C GLY A 900 -44.49 -10.94 -35.78
N GLY A 901 -45.01 -10.63 -34.58
CA GLY A 901 -44.47 -11.16 -33.32
C GLY A 901 -45.01 -12.57 -32.99
N SER A 902 -44.26 -13.32 -32.19
CA SER A 902 -44.62 -14.71 -31.84
C SER A 902 -44.72 -14.96 -30.33
N LEU A 903 -45.73 -15.70 -29.91
CA LEU A 903 -45.86 -16.24 -28.55
C LEU A 903 -45.74 -17.76 -28.60
N HIS A 904 -44.77 -18.33 -27.88
CA HIS A 904 -44.59 -19.76 -27.74
C HIS A 904 -45.14 -20.19 -26.39
N THR A 905 -46.02 -21.19 -26.38
CA THR A 905 -46.71 -21.63 -25.15
C THR A 905 -45.83 -22.47 -24.21
N GLY A 906 -44.60 -22.77 -24.64
CA GLY A 906 -43.55 -23.42 -23.87
C GLY A 906 -42.15 -22.87 -24.17
N HIS A 907 -41.11 -23.54 -23.68
CA HIS A 907 -39.71 -23.13 -23.87
C HIS A 907 -39.30 -23.14 -25.35
N TYR A 908 -38.75 -22.04 -25.84
CA TYR A 908 -38.23 -21.89 -27.21
C TYR A 908 -37.08 -20.87 -27.25
N PRO A 909 -36.02 -21.09 -28.02
CA PRO A 909 -35.68 -22.36 -28.70
C PRO A 909 -35.28 -23.45 -27.69
N VAL A 910 -35.40 -24.72 -28.05
CA VAL A 910 -34.87 -25.86 -27.28
C VAL A 910 -34.23 -26.87 -28.23
N GLU A 911 -33.14 -27.50 -27.80
CA GLU A 911 -32.43 -28.52 -28.60
C GLU A 911 -33.29 -29.76 -28.85
N ASN A 912 -34.17 -30.12 -27.90
CA ASN A 912 -35.08 -31.26 -28.00
C ASN A 912 -36.53 -30.77 -27.77
N PRO A 913 -37.32 -30.53 -28.84
CA PRO A 913 -38.68 -30.04 -28.70
C PRO A 913 -39.56 -31.08 -28.00
N SER A 914 -40.23 -30.66 -26.92
CA SER A 914 -41.18 -31.47 -26.17
C SER A 914 -42.45 -30.67 -25.91
N ALA A 915 -43.60 -31.32 -25.89
CA ALA A 915 -44.86 -30.72 -25.47
C ALA A 915 -45.14 -31.01 -23.98
N GLY A 916 -45.79 -30.08 -23.28
CA GLY A 916 -46.20 -30.18 -21.88
C GLY A 916 -45.68 -29.04 -20.97
N SER A 917 -44.91 -28.10 -21.52
CA SER A 917 -44.55 -26.85 -20.84
C SER A 917 -45.75 -25.89 -20.87
N SER A 918 -45.93 -25.05 -19.85
CA SER A 918 -47.05 -24.11 -19.84
C SER A 918 -46.70 -22.77 -19.24
N ILE A 919 -47.02 -21.71 -19.97
CA ILE A 919 -46.85 -20.31 -19.58
C ILE A 919 -48.09 -19.80 -18.85
N ARG A 920 -47.91 -18.93 -17.85
CA ARG A 920 -48.98 -18.30 -17.06
C ARG A 920 -49.02 -16.82 -17.35
N LEU A 921 -50.17 -16.33 -17.80
CA LEU A 921 -50.37 -15.00 -18.34
C LEU A 921 -51.60 -14.35 -17.70
N SER A 922 -51.66 -13.02 -17.72
CA SER A 922 -52.83 -12.26 -17.27
C SER A 922 -53.84 -12.09 -18.40
N ASP A 923 -53.86 -10.95 -19.08
CA ASP A 923 -54.57 -10.75 -20.34
C ASP A 923 -53.63 -10.93 -21.53
N VAL A 924 -54.11 -11.54 -22.61
CA VAL A 924 -53.33 -11.73 -23.85
C VAL A 924 -54.09 -11.12 -25.02
N GLN A 925 -53.45 -10.19 -25.73
CA GLN A 925 -53.97 -9.57 -26.94
C GLN A 925 -53.11 -9.93 -28.14
N MET A 926 -53.63 -10.78 -29.02
CA MET A 926 -53.03 -11.02 -30.33
C MET A 926 -53.59 -10.03 -31.34
N ARG A 927 -52.70 -9.43 -32.15
CA ARG A 927 -53.09 -8.55 -33.27
C ARG A 927 -53.07 -9.32 -34.58
N SER A 928 -53.79 -8.83 -35.59
CA SER A 928 -53.72 -9.38 -36.94
C SER A 928 -52.28 -9.52 -37.44
N GLY A 929 -51.93 -10.72 -37.90
CA GLY A 929 -50.57 -11.11 -38.30
C GLY A 929 -49.63 -11.56 -37.17
N ALA A 930 -50.07 -11.58 -35.90
CA ALA A 930 -49.35 -12.24 -34.81
C ALA A 930 -49.36 -13.77 -34.96
N ARG A 931 -48.42 -14.46 -34.31
CA ARG A 931 -48.31 -15.93 -34.33
C ARG A 931 -48.36 -16.50 -32.92
N LEU A 932 -49.20 -17.52 -32.71
CA LEU A 932 -49.19 -18.34 -31.50
C LEU A 932 -48.63 -19.71 -31.86
N GLN A 933 -47.48 -20.08 -31.30
CA GLN A 933 -46.84 -21.36 -31.55
C GLN A 933 -47.07 -22.31 -30.38
N VAL A 934 -47.65 -23.47 -30.71
CA VAL A 934 -48.01 -24.51 -29.77
C VAL A 934 -47.37 -25.82 -30.21
N ARG A 935 -46.55 -26.40 -29.34
CA ARG A 935 -46.05 -27.75 -29.56
C ARG A 935 -47.04 -28.77 -29.03
N VAL A 936 -47.22 -29.83 -29.80
CA VAL A 936 -48.13 -30.93 -29.47
C VAL A 936 -47.46 -32.28 -29.66
N ASN A 937 -47.85 -33.24 -28.84
CA ASN A 937 -47.41 -34.61 -28.88
C ASN A 937 -48.57 -35.47 -29.37
N ALA A 938 -48.55 -35.87 -30.65
CA ALA A 938 -49.62 -36.64 -31.25
C ALA A 938 -49.75 -38.07 -30.68
N THR A 939 -48.70 -38.61 -30.04
CA THR A 939 -48.73 -39.95 -29.42
C THR A 939 -49.62 -40.01 -28.17
N ASN A 940 -49.75 -38.90 -27.42
CA ASN A 940 -50.50 -38.87 -26.16
C ASN A 940 -51.48 -37.69 -26.04
N GLU A 941 -51.71 -36.95 -27.12
CA GLU A 941 -52.56 -35.76 -27.17
C GLU A 941 -52.12 -34.63 -26.20
N GLY A 942 -50.87 -34.67 -25.76
CA GLY A 942 -50.26 -33.62 -24.93
C GLY A 942 -49.98 -32.35 -25.73
N ALA A 943 -50.08 -31.20 -25.09
CA ALA A 943 -49.80 -29.90 -25.71
C ALA A 943 -49.13 -28.95 -24.73
N ASP A 944 -48.27 -28.06 -25.22
CA ASP A 944 -47.91 -26.85 -24.50
C ASP A 944 -49.15 -25.97 -24.32
N ARG A 945 -49.29 -25.31 -23.16
CA ARG A 945 -50.55 -24.60 -22.80
C ARG A 945 -50.31 -23.18 -22.31
N MET A 946 -51.24 -22.28 -22.62
CA MET A 946 -51.36 -21.00 -21.92
C MET A 946 -52.40 -21.09 -20.80
N PHE A 947 -52.00 -20.70 -19.59
CA PHE A 947 -52.92 -20.45 -18.48
C PHE A 947 -53.12 -18.94 -18.35
N ILE A 948 -54.33 -18.46 -18.62
CA ILE A 948 -54.65 -17.04 -18.77
C ILE A 948 -55.66 -16.69 -17.67
N SER A 949 -55.29 -15.88 -16.69
CA SER A 949 -56.22 -15.50 -15.62
C SER A 949 -57.30 -14.53 -16.10
N GLY A 950 -57.03 -13.78 -17.18
CA GLY A 950 -57.94 -12.82 -17.79
C GLY A 950 -58.50 -13.30 -19.13
N THR A 951 -58.50 -12.40 -20.11
CA THR A 951 -59.05 -12.63 -21.46
C THR A 951 -57.94 -12.95 -22.47
N LEU A 952 -58.17 -13.96 -23.30
CA LEU A 952 -57.46 -14.17 -24.56
C LEU A 952 -58.26 -13.52 -25.70
N ALA A 953 -57.70 -12.49 -26.33
CA ALA A 953 -58.18 -11.97 -27.61
C ALA A 953 -57.36 -12.61 -28.75
N ALA A 954 -57.91 -13.65 -29.37
CA ALA A 954 -57.30 -14.41 -30.45
C ALA A 954 -57.47 -13.70 -31.80
N ASP A 955 -56.38 -13.66 -32.57
CA ASP A 955 -56.27 -13.13 -33.94
C ASP A 955 -54.97 -13.71 -34.53
N GLY A 956 -54.71 -13.49 -35.82
CA GLY A 956 -53.48 -13.92 -36.48
C GLY A 956 -53.45 -15.42 -36.76
N THR A 957 -52.28 -16.04 -36.66
CA THR A 957 -52.05 -17.44 -37.06
C THR A 957 -51.74 -18.33 -35.86
N LEU A 958 -52.46 -19.43 -35.73
CA LEU A 958 -52.14 -20.51 -34.81
C LEU A 958 -51.18 -21.51 -35.49
N VAL A 959 -50.01 -21.76 -34.91
CA VAL A 959 -49.01 -22.70 -35.43
C VAL A 959 -48.99 -23.94 -34.53
N MET A 960 -49.40 -25.07 -35.07
CA MET A 960 -49.44 -26.38 -34.42
C MET A 960 -48.21 -27.20 -34.84
N GLU A 961 -47.23 -27.30 -33.95
CA GLU A 961 -45.97 -28.02 -34.17
C GLU A 961 -46.03 -29.41 -33.54
N ASN A 962 -46.13 -30.45 -34.35
CA ASN A 962 -46.04 -31.83 -33.86
C ASN A 962 -44.58 -32.18 -33.58
N VAL A 963 -44.25 -32.42 -32.30
CA VAL A 963 -42.88 -32.76 -31.87
C VAL A 963 -42.59 -34.25 -31.96
N THR A 964 -43.54 -35.05 -32.48
CA THR A 964 -43.42 -36.50 -32.64
C THR A 964 -43.43 -36.90 -34.10
N THR A 965 -42.99 -38.13 -34.38
CA THR A 965 -43.12 -38.74 -35.72
C THR A 965 -44.50 -39.32 -35.98
N SER A 966 -45.34 -39.46 -34.94
CA SER A 966 -46.73 -39.94 -35.08
C SER A 966 -47.56 -38.88 -35.82
N PRO A 967 -48.26 -39.20 -36.92
CA PRO A 967 -49.12 -38.24 -37.60
C PRO A 967 -50.34 -37.89 -36.73
N TYR A 968 -51.03 -36.81 -37.08
CA TYR A 968 -52.34 -36.51 -36.51
C TYR A 968 -53.39 -37.51 -37.01
N GLU A 969 -54.36 -37.86 -36.17
CA GLU A 969 -55.49 -38.73 -36.52
C GLU A 969 -56.83 -38.06 -36.16
N ALA A 970 -57.89 -38.39 -36.90
CA ALA A 970 -59.24 -37.91 -36.59
C ALA A 970 -59.67 -38.37 -35.19
N GLY A 971 -60.17 -37.43 -34.37
CA GLY A 971 -60.56 -37.66 -32.98
C GLY A 971 -59.57 -37.09 -31.95
N MET A 972 -58.32 -36.80 -32.35
CA MET A 972 -57.33 -36.18 -31.45
C MET A 972 -57.77 -34.78 -30.99
N SER A 973 -57.48 -34.45 -29.74
CA SER A 973 -57.91 -33.20 -29.12
C SER A 973 -56.82 -32.55 -28.26
N PHE A 974 -56.35 -31.37 -28.66
CA PHE A 974 -55.28 -30.64 -27.97
C PHE A 974 -55.83 -29.42 -27.23
N LYS A 975 -55.73 -29.44 -25.89
CA LYS A 975 -56.05 -28.28 -25.03
C LYS A 975 -54.85 -27.33 -25.03
N ILE A 976 -54.96 -26.17 -25.68
CA ILE A 976 -53.84 -25.24 -25.89
C ILE A 976 -53.95 -23.94 -25.08
N ALA A 977 -55.16 -23.59 -24.63
CA ALA A 977 -55.40 -22.43 -23.79
C ALA A 977 -56.41 -22.76 -22.68
N SER A 978 -56.24 -22.15 -21.51
CA SER A 978 -57.23 -22.12 -20.43
C SER A 978 -57.34 -20.67 -19.96
N ALA A 979 -58.42 -19.99 -20.36
CA ALA A 979 -58.65 -18.58 -20.07
C ALA A 979 -60.00 -18.37 -19.39
N THR A 980 -60.15 -17.26 -18.65
CA THR A 980 -61.45 -16.85 -18.10
C THR A 980 -62.44 -16.54 -19.22
N ASN A 981 -61.98 -15.83 -20.25
CA ASN A 981 -62.72 -15.58 -21.49
C ASN A 981 -61.80 -15.75 -22.71
N ILE A 982 -62.32 -16.33 -23.79
CA ILE A 982 -61.67 -16.32 -25.11
C ILE A 982 -62.59 -15.52 -26.04
N THR A 983 -62.01 -14.55 -26.74
CA THR A 983 -62.69 -13.65 -27.67
C THR A 983 -61.91 -13.61 -28.99
N GLY A 984 -62.59 -13.36 -30.11
CA GLY A 984 -61.97 -13.44 -31.43
C GLY A 984 -61.76 -14.87 -31.92
N GLU A 985 -61.10 -15.01 -33.07
CA GLU A 985 -60.78 -16.27 -33.73
C GLU A 985 -59.43 -16.15 -34.47
N PHE A 986 -58.73 -17.27 -34.66
CA PHE A 986 -57.52 -17.25 -35.49
C PHE A 986 -57.90 -17.11 -36.97
N ALA A 987 -57.24 -16.17 -37.65
CA ALA A 987 -57.42 -15.94 -39.08
C ALA A 987 -56.82 -17.06 -39.95
N ALA A 988 -55.84 -17.80 -39.42
CA ALA A 988 -55.22 -18.94 -40.08
C ALA A 988 -54.68 -19.97 -39.06
N ILE A 989 -54.45 -21.19 -39.54
CA ILE A 989 -53.79 -22.26 -38.80
C ILE A 989 -52.69 -22.88 -39.66
N GLU A 990 -51.54 -23.19 -39.07
CA GLU A 990 -50.38 -23.81 -39.72
C GLU A 990 -49.97 -25.10 -39.00
N PRO A 991 -49.75 -26.23 -39.71
CA PRO A 991 -50.03 -26.42 -41.12
C PRO A 991 -51.52 -26.22 -41.43
N GLN A 992 -51.86 -25.81 -42.66
CA GLN A 992 -53.25 -25.54 -43.06
C GLN A 992 -54.17 -26.74 -42.84
N THR A 993 -53.60 -27.95 -42.88
CA THR A 993 -54.28 -29.23 -42.67
C THR A 993 -53.46 -30.05 -41.67
N PRO A 994 -54.06 -30.75 -40.70
CA PRO A 994 -53.32 -31.65 -39.80
C PRO A 994 -52.75 -32.86 -40.54
N GLY A 995 -53.24 -33.20 -41.74
CA GLY A 995 -52.73 -34.29 -42.56
C GLY A 995 -53.67 -34.56 -43.73
N GLU A 996 -53.27 -35.48 -44.62
CA GLU A 996 -54.10 -35.89 -45.75
C GLU A 996 -55.46 -36.42 -45.27
N GLY A 997 -56.55 -35.90 -45.84
CA GLY A 997 -57.92 -36.30 -45.46
C GLY A 997 -58.38 -35.81 -44.09
N LEU A 998 -57.63 -34.92 -43.42
CA LEU A 998 -57.95 -34.37 -42.11
C LEU A 998 -58.11 -32.85 -42.18
N MET A 999 -58.90 -32.29 -41.27
CA MET A 999 -59.06 -30.84 -41.09
C MET A 999 -59.05 -30.47 -39.60
N TRP A 1000 -58.64 -29.24 -39.31
CA TRP A 1000 -58.70 -28.68 -37.97
C TRP A 1000 -60.13 -28.28 -37.60
N ASP A 1001 -60.56 -28.63 -36.39
CA ASP A 1001 -61.83 -28.20 -35.80
C ASP A 1001 -61.56 -27.25 -34.63
N LEU A 1002 -61.95 -25.99 -34.83
CA LEU A 1002 -61.83 -24.90 -33.84
C LEU A 1002 -63.15 -24.60 -33.12
N SER A 1003 -64.21 -25.40 -33.34
CA SER A 1003 -65.54 -25.14 -32.75
C SER A 1003 -65.54 -25.11 -31.22
N SER A 1004 -64.65 -25.89 -30.58
CA SER A 1004 -64.43 -25.87 -29.14
C SER A 1004 -63.40 -24.86 -28.65
N PHE A 1005 -62.77 -24.10 -29.55
CA PHE A 1005 -61.68 -23.19 -29.14
C PHE A 1005 -62.20 -21.99 -28.34
N ALA A 1006 -63.29 -21.35 -28.77
CA ALA A 1006 -63.82 -20.18 -28.07
C ALA A 1006 -64.41 -20.49 -26.68
N SER A 1007 -64.92 -21.70 -26.46
CA SER A 1007 -65.52 -22.12 -25.18
C SER A 1007 -64.53 -22.87 -24.28
N GLU A 1008 -63.63 -23.66 -24.86
CA GLU A 1008 -62.75 -24.55 -24.11
C GLU A 1008 -61.26 -24.29 -24.38
N GLY A 1009 -60.85 -23.50 -25.37
CA GLY A 1009 -59.43 -23.36 -25.73
C GLY A 1009 -58.82 -24.65 -26.28
N THR A 1010 -59.66 -25.53 -26.86
CA THR A 1010 -59.30 -26.85 -27.40
C THR A 1010 -59.36 -26.84 -28.93
N VAL A 1011 -58.32 -27.37 -29.57
CA VAL A 1011 -58.24 -27.59 -31.03
C VAL A 1011 -58.31 -29.09 -31.31
N LYS A 1012 -59.22 -29.50 -32.19
CA LYS A 1012 -59.46 -30.91 -32.51
C LYS A 1012 -59.05 -31.23 -33.94
N VAL A 1013 -58.81 -32.51 -34.20
CA VAL A 1013 -58.57 -33.07 -35.53
C VAL A 1013 -59.79 -33.87 -35.94
N GLN A 1014 -60.35 -33.61 -37.12
CA GLN A 1014 -61.48 -34.37 -37.66
C GLN A 1014 -61.22 -34.80 -39.11
N ALA A 1015 -61.97 -35.79 -39.59
CA ALA A 1015 -61.95 -36.17 -40.99
C ALA A 1015 -62.48 -35.03 -41.87
N ALA A 1016 -61.81 -34.75 -42.98
CA ALA A 1016 -62.26 -33.78 -43.96
C ALA A 1016 -63.56 -34.28 -44.63
N THR A 1017 -64.65 -33.54 -44.46
CA THR A 1017 -65.98 -33.89 -45.04
C THR A 1017 -66.23 -33.22 -46.40
N SER A 1018 -65.30 -32.38 -46.86
CA SER A 1018 -65.30 -31.70 -48.17
C SER A 1018 -63.86 -31.36 -48.62
N LEU A 1019 -63.64 -31.19 -49.93
CA LEU A 1019 -62.35 -30.68 -50.47
C LEU A 1019 -62.20 -29.18 -50.14
N PHE A 1020 -60.99 -28.80 -49.72
CA PHE A 1020 -60.60 -27.45 -49.27
C PHE A 1020 -61.20 -26.31 -50.11
N GLU A 1021 -61.93 -25.40 -49.46
CA GLU A 1021 -62.13 -24.04 -49.98
C GLU A 1021 -60.85 -23.23 -49.70
N GLU A 1022 -60.24 -22.68 -50.75
CA GLU A 1022 -59.20 -21.67 -50.57
C GLU A 1022 -59.76 -20.39 -49.94
N PRO A 1023 -58.94 -19.61 -49.21
CA PRO A 1023 -59.37 -18.36 -48.58
C PRO A 1023 -59.92 -17.37 -49.62
N ALA A 1024 -60.91 -16.59 -49.20
CA ALA A 1024 -61.72 -15.66 -50.01
C ALA A 1024 -60.95 -14.48 -50.69
N SER A 1025 -59.63 -14.53 -50.82
CA SER A 1025 -58.81 -13.51 -51.49
C SER A 1025 -58.64 -13.72 -53.00
N HIS A 1026 -59.08 -14.85 -53.57
CA HIS A 1026 -59.10 -15.08 -55.02
C HIS A 1026 -60.53 -14.98 -55.58
N ARG A 1027 -60.81 -13.91 -56.33
CA ARG A 1027 -62.12 -13.59 -56.92
C ARG A 1027 -62.63 -14.76 -57.79
N SER A 1028 -63.80 -15.28 -57.46
CA SER A 1028 -64.38 -16.50 -58.04
C SER A 1028 -64.84 -16.33 -59.50
N LEU A 1029 -64.53 -17.33 -60.33
CA LEU A 1029 -65.13 -17.54 -61.65
C LEU A 1029 -66.55 -18.10 -61.48
N HIS A 1030 -67.52 -17.52 -62.18
CA HIS A 1030 -68.90 -18.01 -62.17
C HIS A 1030 -69.16 -18.93 -63.36
N ILE A 1031 -69.66 -20.14 -63.12
CA ILE A 1031 -70.05 -21.10 -64.15
C ILE A 1031 -71.51 -21.55 -63.94
N TYR A 1032 -72.32 -21.52 -64.99
CA TYR A 1032 -73.77 -21.81 -64.91
C TYR A 1032 -74.31 -22.52 -66.18
N PRO A 1033 -75.27 -23.45 -66.08
CA PRO A 1033 -75.79 -24.06 -64.86
C PRO A 1033 -74.78 -25.03 -64.27
N ASN A 1034 -74.53 -24.99 -62.96
CA ASN A 1034 -73.60 -25.90 -62.30
C ASN A 1034 -74.20 -26.35 -60.95
N PRO A 1035 -74.67 -27.61 -60.82
CA PRO A 1035 -74.52 -28.73 -61.77
C PRO A 1035 -75.28 -28.56 -63.10
N GLY A 1036 -74.84 -29.27 -64.15
CA GLY A 1036 -75.42 -29.19 -65.49
C GLY A 1036 -75.15 -30.41 -66.38
N LYS A 1037 -75.90 -30.56 -67.48
CA LYS A 1037 -75.86 -31.75 -68.38
C LYS A 1037 -74.86 -31.65 -69.55
N GLY A 1038 -73.77 -30.89 -69.37
CA GLY A 1038 -72.69 -30.83 -70.36
C GLY A 1038 -72.58 -29.52 -71.13
N HIS A 1039 -73.44 -28.53 -70.93
CA HIS A 1039 -73.31 -27.22 -71.56
C HIS A 1039 -73.34 -26.12 -70.49
N PHE A 1040 -72.27 -25.36 -70.38
CA PHE A 1040 -72.02 -24.41 -69.28
C PHE A 1040 -71.52 -23.08 -69.82
N MET A 1041 -72.02 -21.96 -69.29
CA MET A 1041 -71.41 -20.65 -69.47
C MET A 1041 -70.41 -20.36 -68.36
N LEU A 1042 -69.18 -20.07 -68.75
CA LEU A 1042 -68.13 -19.59 -67.86
C LEU A 1042 -68.01 -18.08 -68.00
N THR A 1043 -68.16 -17.34 -66.90
CA THR A 1043 -67.93 -15.90 -66.87
C THR A 1043 -66.45 -15.64 -66.62
N LEU A 1044 -65.78 -15.00 -67.57
CA LEU A 1044 -64.35 -14.74 -67.52
C LEU A 1044 -64.07 -13.46 -66.70
N PRO A 1045 -62.92 -13.38 -66.00
CA PRO A 1045 -62.66 -12.32 -65.03
C PRO A 1045 -62.39 -10.94 -65.66
N ARG A 1046 -62.15 -10.86 -66.98
CA ARG A 1046 -61.95 -9.61 -67.73
C ARG A 1046 -62.50 -9.71 -69.15
N VAL A 1047 -63.16 -8.65 -69.60
CA VAL A 1047 -63.64 -8.50 -70.98
C VAL A 1047 -62.48 -7.98 -71.85
N ASN A 1048 -62.32 -8.50 -73.07
CA ASN A 1048 -61.29 -8.13 -74.06
C ASN A 1048 -59.87 -8.75 -73.89
N ALA A 1049 -59.68 -9.77 -73.04
CA ALA A 1049 -58.40 -10.49 -72.92
C ALA A 1049 -58.47 -11.92 -73.47
N ASP A 1050 -57.36 -12.42 -74.03
CA ASP A 1050 -57.22 -13.82 -74.43
C ASP A 1050 -57.16 -14.73 -73.20
N SER A 1051 -58.01 -15.74 -73.19
CA SER A 1051 -58.21 -16.64 -72.06
C SER A 1051 -58.04 -18.09 -72.51
N GLN A 1052 -57.14 -18.83 -71.86
CA GLN A 1052 -57.02 -20.28 -72.01
C GLN A 1052 -57.80 -20.96 -70.88
N VAL A 1053 -58.76 -21.80 -71.22
CA VAL A 1053 -59.52 -22.61 -70.27
C VAL A 1053 -59.05 -24.06 -70.37
N GLN A 1054 -58.76 -24.69 -69.24
CA GLN A 1054 -58.42 -26.11 -69.16
C GLN A 1054 -59.38 -26.80 -68.19
N VAL A 1055 -59.77 -28.02 -68.53
CA VAL A 1055 -60.61 -28.84 -67.63
C VAL A 1055 -59.86 -30.11 -67.29
N GLU A 1056 -59.82 -30.43 -66.01
CA GLU A 1056 -59.13 -31.58 -65.45
C GLU A 1056 -60.12 -32.45 -64.66
N ASN A 1057 -59.94 -33.77 -64.73
CA ASN A 1057 -60.65 -34.69 -63.85
C ASN A 1057 -60.01 -34.69 -62.44
N LEU A 1058 -60.63 -35.37 -61.48
CA LEU A 1058 -60.13 -35.44 -60.10
C LEU A 1058 -58.78 -36.17 -59.93
N LEU A 1059 -58.28 -36.82 -60.98
CA LEU A 1059 -56.93 -37.41 -61.00
C LEU A 1059 -55.86 -36.43 -61.53
N GLY A 1060 -56.22 -35.17 -61.80
CA GLY A 1060 -55.33 -34.16 -62.37
C GLY A 1060 -55.03 -34.36 -63.86
N GLN A 1061 -55.79 -35.23 -64.55
CA GLN A 1061 -55.61 -35.44 -65.98
C GLN A 1061 -56.40 -34.40 -66.76
N ARG A 1062 -55.73 -33.73 -67.70
CA ARG A 1062 -56.36 -32.76 -68.59
C ARG A 1062 -57.26 -33.43 -69.61
N VAL A 1063 -58.54 -33.16 -69.50
CA VAL A 1063 -59.60 -33.73 -70.35
C VAL A 1063 -60.09 -32.74 -71.42
N MET A 1064 -59.85 -31.44 -71.25
CA MET A 1064 -60.19 -30.43 -72.25
C MET A 1064 -59.25 -29.21 -72.19
N THR A 1065 -59.06 -28.55 -73.33
CA THR A 1065 -58.49 -27.20 -73.42
C THR A 1065 -59.27 -26.40 -74.46
N ALA A 1066 -59.59 -25.16 -74.15
CA ALA A 1066 -60.23 -24.21 -75.04
C ALA A 1066 -59.59 -22.83 -74.91
N PHE A 1067 -59.69 -22.03 -75.97
CA PHE A 1067 -59.17 -20.67 -76.02
C PHE A 1067 -60.29 -19.71 -76.42
N TYR A 1068 -60.42 -18.61 -75.71
CA TYR A 1068 -61.44 -17.59 -75.95
C TYR A 1068 -60.78 -16.23 -76.05
N THR A 1069 -61.06 -15.51 -77.13
CA THR A 1069 -60.49 -14.18 -77.41
C THR A 1069 -61.55 -13.11 -77.21
N GLY A 1070 -61.30 -12.21 -76.27
CA GLY A 1070 -62.04 -10.95 -76.12
C GLY A 1070 -63.51 -11.07 -75.71
N VAL A 1071 -63.94 -12.18 -75.10
CA VAL A 1071 -65.32 -12.39 -74.65
C VAL A 1071 -65.44 -12.28 -73.12
N ALA A 1072 -66.59 -11.81 -72.64
CA ALA A 1072 -66.90 -11.77 -71.21
C ALA A 1072 -67.45 -13.10 -70.67
N GLN A 1073 -68.11 -13.87 -71.54
CA GLN A 1073 -68.69 -15.17 -71.22
C GLN A 1073 -68.28 -16.18 -72.30
N ALA A 1074 -67.83 -17.35 -71.86
CA ALA A 1074 -67.27 -18.40 -72.68
C ALA A 1074 -68.15 -19.66 -72.62
N PRO A 1075 -68.66 -20.15 -73.76
CA PRO A 1075 -69.36 -21.42 -73.81
C PRO A 1075 -68.41 -22.59 -73.58
N LEU A 1076 -68.64 -23.37 -72.52
CA LEU A 1076 -67.92 -24.59 -72.20
C LEU A 1076 -68.82 -25.82 -72.39
N ASN A 1077 -68.50 -26.64 -73.39
CA ASN A 1077 -69.23 -27.88 -73.68
C ASN A 1077 -68.42 -29.09 -73.19
N LEU A 1078 -68.95 -29.74 -72.15
CA LEU A 1078 -68.41 -30.94 -71.51
C LEU A 1078 -69.32 -32.17 -71.72
N SER A 1079 -70.32 -32.10 -72.60
CA SER A 1079 -71.29 -33.20 -72.82
C SER A 1079 -70.68 -34.54 -73.26
N ALA A 1080 -69.43 -34.53 -73.74
CA ALA A 1080 -68.70 -35.74 -74.13
C ALA A 1080 -67.94 -36.41 -72.96
N LEU A 1081 -67.88 -35.77 -71.78
CA LEU A 1081 -67.21 -36.31 -70.60
C LEU A 1081 -68.17 -37.16 -69.76
N GLU A 1082 -67.64 -38.11 -69.01
CA GLU A 1082 -68.45 -38.91 -68.08
C GLU A 1082 -68.98 -38.05 -66.93
N LYS A 1083 -70.14 -38.42 -66.39
CA LYS A 1083 -70.75 -37.74 -65.24
C LYS A 1083 -69.77 -37.72 -64.07
N GLY A 1084 -69.55 -36.55 -63.47
CA GLY A 1084 -68.54 -36.37 -62.45
C GLY A 1084 -68.18 -34.92 -62.17
N LEU A 1085 -67.29 -34.73 -61.20
CA LEU A 1085 -66.75 -33.43 -60.80
C LEU A 1085 -65.44 -33.17 -61.56
N TYR A 1086 -65.31 -31.99 -62.13
CA TYR A 1086 -64.12 -31.54 -62.85
C TYR A 1086 -63.66 -30.18 -62.33
N ILE A 1087 -62.36 -29.92 -62.43
CA ILE A 1087 -61.77 -28.62 -62.13
C ILE A 1087 -61.55 -27.86 -63.43
N VAL A 1088 -62.03 -26.62 -63.48
CA VAL A 1088 -61.88 -25.70 -64.60
C VAL A 1088 -60.85 -24.66 -64.20
N TRP A 1089 -59.72 -24.68 -64.89
CA TRP A 1089 -58.66 -23.68 -64.81
C TRP A 1089 -58.83 -22.65 -65.92
N VAL A 1090 -58.59 -21.38 -65.62
CA VAL A 1090 -58.64 -20.28 -66.58
C VAL A 1090 -57.38 -19.45 -66.43
N MET A 1091 -56.59 -19.37 -67.48
CA MET A 1091 -55.40 -18.54 -67.56
C MET A 1091 -55.68 -17.32 -68.44
N VAL A 1092 -55.54 -16.12 -67.88
CA VAL A 1092 -55.76 -14.84 -68.57
C VAL A 1092 -54.60 -13.91 -68.22
N GLU A 1093 -53.88 -13.39 -69.21
CA GLU A 1093 -52.75 -12.45 -69.02
C GLU A 1093 -51.71 -12.94 -67.98
N GLY A 1094 -51.40 -14.24 -67.95
CA GLY A 1094 -50.44 -14.83 -67.02
C GLY A 1094 -50.93 -15.06 -65.58
N LYS A 1095 -52.22 -14.82 -65.31
CA LYS A 1095 -52.86 -15.12 -64.01
C LYS A 1095 -53.77 -16.34 -64.13
N LEU A 1096 -53.69 -17.22 -63.14
CA LEU A 1096 -54.46 -18.46 -63.07
C LEU A 1096 -55.65 -18.30 -62.12
N TYR A 1097 -56.82 -18.71 -62.59
CA TYR A 1097 -58.07 -18.76 -61.85
C TYR A 1097 -58.63 -20.19 -61.92
N GLN A 1098 -59.39 -20.61 -60.91
CA GLN A 1098 -60.01 -21.93 -60.91
C GLN A 1098 -61.46 -21.89 -60.42
N THR A 1099 -62.27 -22.83 -60.90
CA THR A 1099 -63.60 -23.13 -60.38
C THR A 1099 -63.94 -24.60 -60.63
N LYS A 1100 -64.96 -25.12 -59.97
CA LYS A 1100 -65.39 -26.51 -60.13
C LYS A 1100 -66.65 -26.60 -60.99
N VAL A 1101 -66.79 -27.68 -61.76
CA VAL A 1101 -68.01 -27.97 -62.53
C VAL A 1101 -68.47 -29.40 -62.32
N VAL A 1102 -69.77 -29.58 -62.07
CA VAL A 1102 -70.42 -30.86 -61.85
C VAL A 1102 -71.24 -31.22 -63.09
N LEU A 1103 -70.87 -32.33 -63.72
CA LEU A 1103 -71.53 -32.89 -64.89
C LEU A 1103 -72.52 -34.00 -64.45
N GLU A 1104 -73.82 -33.76 -64.66
CA GLU A 1104 -74.93 -34.63 -64.23
C GLU A 1104 -75.42 -35.67 -65.23
#